data_AF-A0A9W9EFY6-F1
#
_entry.id   AF-A0A9W9EFY6-F1
#
_cell.length_a   1.000
_cell.length_b   1.000
_cell.length_c   1.000
_cell.angle_alpha   90.00
_cell.angle_beta   90.00
_cell.angle_gamma   90.00
#
_symmetry.space_group_name_H-M   'P 1'
#
loop_
_entity.id
_entity.type
_entity.pdbx_description
1 polymer ?
#
loop_
_entity_poly.entity_id
_entity_poly.type
_entity_poly.pdbx_seq_one_letter_code
_entity_poly.pdbx_strand_id
1 'polypeptide(L)'
;MAYQQPYGQQPPYGQQQPYGQPGYPQPAAYPPGGQPGYGYPPPQQPGYGPGYDQGQGGMNYQQQPQQQRSSGGDKGCLGACAHVRPCDVFDLIGGTSTGGLIAIMLGRLEMDIDECIAAYRELMESVFSEKARTVFLDWSGNVKAQYDSQKLRAVIERVITDAGASPNDLLNDGVSRKSKIFVCATAKQTLEVTRLRSYDALDENQPTPTICEAALATSAATRFFDPVSLGDRQFVDGAFGANNPVEEVEEEACDIWSPSTRNLQELVKCFVSVGTGHAGNQALDDNIFKFLSKTLVRLATKPAGVERRFMARWRGQCEAHRCFRFNVEQGMENIHMTEYQKQGLIETVTHDYLHLPSQKSAVHYCMLNLVGKRGMLTTSFPRSFLSYCVDIELTNIESLLGKTDVNFNRVVQSYKIRKMQLEINTEMGQTDCSMSLKPKVGSWIVPFDRNSKYVNGGIMDDVSKNILETSGISKTAIYGLGGVGKTQIALEIAYRAQEINPECSVFWIPAMSHESIKQAFLTIANHIGLVVVNQEKDELIRSVQNHFSQQASGHWLLIFDNADDIELWDDPSKSGSTESFRELLPSSPLGSTLFTTRSAKVAQNLASENIFNVPEMDLKRATRVLRNLIIKKDLVDDDESTHQLLERLTYLPLAIAQAAAFINQNDTGIKGYIGLLDGHEQDVISLMSEDFEDKGRYKTTLNPVATTWLTSIAQIQKSQPPAIELLAFMSCLSSRDIPISLLPGSSAVEQSKQLGILQAYGLIRRHTDSQRLDIHRLVHLAMRNFLRSSEVLKTWEEAALGIVAQKFPLAETHDQDAWRLCLPHAFHILDSTSASDHPHARGNLQFKVSDCLILEGRVREAILLTKSAVKYNEEYFGPEDPRTLAAMNGLGVCLKLHGRLEEARDLMTQLLRTNLRVSGPDSQAVAVSLITLCTIHLGLGNYAIAEWLGISGFKAHLRYFALEDHRVREIIHYMILIYLGQGRLSNAMATAEKFYSITTRVCGPKDMDTFSAQNLLADIYIEQGLWSEAATLATDNLSKAEEVLGPDHPIIFTNISILAHILEKQSRNLEAASLNIELAKKVERLYGSDHPRVKKLHERARYCQKLKYVLIVLSLQGLRATILICLTTGLSMNEW
;
A
#
# COMPACT_ATOMS: atom_id res chain seq x y z
N MET A 1 -48.89 30.82 -6.54
CA MET A 1 -50.04 31.54 -5.95
C MET A 1 -49.50 32.72 -5.15
N ALA A 2 -50.24 33.83 -5.14
CA ALA A 2 -50.02 35.05 -4.33
C ALA A 2 -49.94 34.73 -2.80
N TYR A 3 -49.48 35.55 -1.85
CA TYR A 3 -49.05 36.97 -1.72
C TYR A 3 -48.00 37.03 -0.56
N GLN A 4 -47.35 38.13 -0.12
CA GLN A 4 -47.36 39.58 -0.40
C GLN A 4 -46.01 40.24 0.01
N GLN A 5 -45.82 41.53 -0.30
CA GLN A 5 -45.05 42.50 0.51
C GLN A 5 -46.02 43.56 1.06
N PRO A 6 -45.56 44.50 1.93
CA PRO A 6 -45.61 45.89 1.45
C PRO A 6 -44.44 46.80 1.84
N TYR A 7 -43.99 47.58 0.84
CA TYR A 7 -43.64 49.02 0.82
C TYR A 7 -42.97 49.73 2.03
N GLY A 8 -42.02 50.67 1.85
CA GLY A 8 -41.38 51.13 0.59
C GLY A 8 -40.93 52.61 0.61
N GLN A 9 -40.67 53.11 -0.61
CA GLN A 9 -40.46 54.51 -1.07
C GLN A 9 -39.03 54.97 -1.44
N GLN A 10 -38.99 55.68 -2.58
CA GLN A 10 -37.85 56.04 -3.44
C GLN A 10 -37.83 57.60 -3.65
N PRO A 11 -37.52 58.17 -4.85
CA PRO A 11 -36.23 58.73 -5.30
C PRO A 11 -36.34 60.27 -5.57
N PRO A 12 -35.57 60.97 -6.46
CA PRO A 12 -35.59 60.79 -7.94
C PRO A 12 -34.29 61.07 -8.79
N TYR A 13 -34.27 60.50 -10.01
CA TYR A 13 -33.68 60.87 -11.34
C TYR A 13 -32.67 62.05 -11.54
N GLY A 14 -31.76 62.04 -12.55
CA GLY A 14 -31.42 61.02 -13.59
C GLY A 14 -30.65 61.57 -14.84
N GLN A 15 -30.37 60.69 -15.83
CA GLN A 15 -29.86 60.95 -17.23
C GLN A 15 -28.35 61.31 -17.40
N GLN A 16 -27.59 60.97 -18.49
CA GLN A 16 -27.87 60.39 -19.83
C GLN A 16 -26.59 59.77 -20.53
N GLN A 17 -26.78 58.76 -21.41
CA GLN A 17 -26.00 58.30 -22.61
C GLN A 17 -24.58 57.59 -22.55
N PRO A 18 -24.20 56.79 -23.60
CA PRO A 18 -23.07 55.82 -23.58
C PRO A 18 -22.01 55.95 -24.71
N TYR A 19 -20.75 55.51 -24.49
CA TYR A 19 -19.75 55.32 -25.56
C TYR A 19 -18.64 54.28 -25.27
N GLY A 20 -18.29 53.48 -26.29
CA GLY A 20 -16.89 53.22 -26.68
C GLY A 20 -16.11 52.03 -26.08
N GLN A 21 -16.09 50.89 -26.78
CA GLN A 21 -14.93 49.98 -26.79
C GLN A 21 -13.99 50.31 -27.96
N PRO A 22 -12.66 50.26 -27.81
CA PRO A 22 -11.70 50.15 -28.91
C PRO A 22 -11.20 48.71 -29.09
N GLY A 23 -11.40 48.14 -30.27
CA GLY A 23 -10.84 46.83 -30.66
C GLY A 23 -9.43 46.92 -31.24
N TYR A 24 -8.69 45.81 -31.21
CA TYR A 24 -7.39 45.67 -31.87
C TYR A 24 -7.54 45.21 -33.34
N PRO A 25 -6.70 45.68 -34.27
CA PRO A 25 -6.82 45.36 -35.68
C PRO A 25 -6.18 44.01 -36.07
N GLN A 26 -6.84 43.27 -36.96
CA GLN A 26 -6.18 42.31 -37.86
C GLN A 26 -5.60 43.03 -39.09
N PRO A 27 -4.69 42.38 -39.82
CA PRO A 27 -4.93 42.31 -41.27
C PRO A 27 -4.66 40.92 -41.90
N ALA A 28 -5.68 40.47 -42.64
CA ALA A 28 -5.65 39.88 -43.99
C ALA A 28 -4.81 38.62 -44.33
N ALA A 29 -5.44 37.74 -45.09
CA ALA A 29 -4.82 36.65 -45.85
C ALA A 29 -5.15 36.77 -47.35
N TYR A 30 -4.24 36.36 -48.23
CA TYR A 30 -4.54 35.80 -49.58
C TYR A 30 -3.35 34.91 -50.06
N PRO A 31 -3.58 33.88 -50.90
CA PRO A 31 -2.57 32.85 -51.28
C PRO A 31 -2.30 32.90 -52.82
N PRO A 32 -1.84 31.83 -53.54
CA PRO A 32 -1.03 30.63 -53.24
C PRO A 32 0.20 30.43 -54.19
N GLY A 33 1.05 29.41 -53.93
CA GLY A 33 1.74 28.65 -55.00
C GLY A 33 3.24 28.31 -54.82
N GLY A 34 3.63 27.07 -55.22
CA GLY A 34 5.02 26.72 -55.60
C GLY A 34 5.78 25.68 -54.75
N GLN A 35 5.82 24.41 -55.21
CA GLN A 35 6.99 23.50 -55.05
C GLN A 35 7.94 23.68 -56.27
N PRO A 36 9.12 23.00 -56.44
CA PRO A 36 9.84 22.03 -55.57
C PRO A 36 11.39 22.24 -55.44
N GLY A 37 12.06 21.43 -54.61
CA GLY A 37 13.30 20.72 -55.04
C GLY A 37 14.67 20.98 -54.37
N TYR A 38 15.34 19.87 -53.99
CA TYR A 38 16.80 19.57 -53.95
C TYR A 38 17.78 20.29 -52.99
N GLY A 39 18.67 19.50 -52.34
CA GLY A 39 20.07 19.91 -52.07
C GLY A 39 20.73 19.51 -50.72
N TYR A 40 21.69 18.57 -50.75
CA TYR A 40 22.71 18.23 -49.71
C TYR A 40 23.67 19.42 -49.37
N PRO A 41 24.70 19.27 -48.48
CA PRO A 41 24.80 18.77 -47.09
C PRO A 41 25.63 19.74 -46.16
N PRO A 42 25.97 19.41 -44.90
CA PRO A 42 27.03 20.09 -44.14
C PRO A 42 28.39 19.34 -44.15
N PRO A 43 29.53 20.03 -43.89
CA PRO A 43 30.89 19.54 -44.22
C PRO A 43 31.69 18.91 -43.06
N GLN A 44 32.85 18.33 -43.39
CA GLN A 44 33.82 17.72 -42.47
C GLN A 44 34.97 18.70 -42.05
N GLN A 45 35.36 18.63 -40.76
CA GLN A 45 36.76 18.68 -40.22
C GLN A 45 37.66 19.94 -40.51
N PRO A 46 38.63 20.33 -39.63
CA PRO A 46 39.78 19.50 -39.20
C PRO A 46 40.12 19.54 -37.70
N GLY A 47 40.96 18.60 -37.25
CA GLY A 47 41.42 18.48 -35.86
C GLY A 47 42.88 18.91 -35.63
N TYR A 48 43.34 18.75 -34.38
CA TYR A 48 44.74 18.89 -33.96
C TYR A 48 45.08 17.86 -32.86
N GLY A 49 46.23 17.21 -33.00
CA GLY A 49 47.07 16.68 -31.91
C GLY A 49 48.50 17.22 -32.11
N PRO A 50 49.58 16.62 -31.54
CA PRO A 50 49.65 15.42 -30.68
C PRO A 50 50.62 15.53 -29.46
N GLY A 51 50.78 14.43 -28.70
CA GLY A 51 51.97 14.14 -27.85
C GLY A 51 51.76 14.18 -26.32
N TYR A 52 52.42 13.33 -25.50
CA TYR A 52 53.27 12.16 -25.76
C TYR A 52 53.32 11.21 -24.52
N ASP A 53 53.16 9.91 -24.79
CA ASP A 53 53.93 8.74 -24.30
C ASP A 53 53.82 8.07 -22.88
N GLN A 54 53.96 6.74 -22.92
CA GLN A 54 54.30 5.70 -21.91
C GLN A 54 53.31 5.37 -20.75
N GLY A 55 52.99 4.08 -20.47
CA GLY A 55 53.30 2.87 -21.24
C GLY A 55 52.87 1.52 -20.60
N GLN A 56 52.87 0.49 -21.46
CA GLN A 56 52.96 -0.98 -21.23
C GLN A 56 51.90 -1.76 -20.42
N GLY A 57 51.54 -2.95 -20.94
CA GLY A 57 50.86 -4.03 -20.19
C GLY A 57 49.71 -4.73 -20.93
N GLY A 58 49.98 -5.41 -22.06
CA GLY A 58 48.92 -6.07 -22.84
C GLY A 58 48.91 -7.61 -22.74
N MET A 59 47.79 -8.22 -23.12
CA MET A 59 47.75 -9.36 -24.06
C MET A 59 46.32 -9.62 -24.55
N ASN A 60 46.10 -9.49 -25.86
CA ASN A 60 44.88 -9.95 -26.54
C ASN A 60 45.11 -11.38 -27.07
N TYR A 61 44.09 -12.23 -26.98
CA TYR A 61 43.96 -13.41 -27.84
C TYR A 61 42.68 -13.30 -28.66
N GLN A 62 42.84 -13.10 -29.97
CA GLN A 62 41.79 -13.38 -30.95
C GLN A 62 41.85 -14.86 -31.34
N GLN A 63 40.68 -15.47 -31.56
CA GLN A 63 40.58 -16.65 -32.43
C GLN A 63 39.40 -16.49 -33.39
N GLN A 64 39.66 -16.75 -34.67
CA GLN A 64 38.65 -17.19 -35.63
C GLN A 64 39.13 -18.54 -36.23
N PRO A 65 38.21 -19.41 -36.67
CA PRO A 65 38.52 -20.82 -36.95
C PRO A 65 38.77 -21.10 -38.44
N GLN A 66 39.54 -22.17 -38.75
CA GLN A 66 39.25 -23.06 -39.89
C GLN A 66 40.05 -24.38 -39.90
N GLN A 67 39.31 -25.49 -40.01
CA GLN A 67 39.54 -26.73 -40.76
C GLN A 67 40.98 -27.17 -41.16
N GLN A 68 41.36 -28.42 -40.84
CA GLN A 68 41.34 -29.57 -41.80
C GLN A 68 41.79 -30.91 -41.18
N ARG A 69 41.51 -32.02 -41.88
CA ARG A 69 41.71 -33.43 -41.47
C ARG A 69 43.14 -33.94 -41.75
N SER A 70 43.65 -34.91 -40.97
CA SER A 70 44.02 -36.26 -41.47
C SER A 70 44.74 -37.21 -40.46
N SER A 71 44.22 -38.44 -40.39
CA SER A 71 44.88 -39.75 -40.18
C SER A 71 46.03 -40.00 -39.16
N GLY A 72 45.75 -40.92 -38.21
CA GLY A 72 46.51 -42.18 -38.09
C GLY A 72 47.34 -42.43 -36.82
N GLY A 73 47.03 -43.50 -36.07
CA GLY A 73 47.92 -44.08 -35.04
C GLY A 73 47.22 -44.70 -33.83
N ASP A 74 47.03 -46.03 -33.84
CA ASP A 74 46.42 -46.82 -32.76
C ASP A 74 47.04 -46.64 -31.36
N LYS A 75 46.20 -46.71 -30.31
CA LYS A 75 46.47 -47.47 -29.07
C LYS A 75 45.27 -47.60 -28.12
N GLY A 76 44.83 -48.85 -27.93
CA GLY A 76 44.42 -49.38 -26.62
C GLY A 76 42.99 -49.07 -26.15
N CYS A 77 42.11 -50.07 -26.22
CA CYS A 77 40.76 -50.02 -25.67
C CYS A 77 40.73 -49.83 -24.14
N LEU A 78 40.34 -48.62 -23.71
CA LEU A 78 39.35 -48.47 -22.64
C LEU A 78 38.10 -47.94 -23.34
N GLY A 79 36.99 -48.69 -23.25
CA GLY A 79 35.84 -48.50 -24.13
C GLY A 79 35.23 -47.11 -24.02
N ALA A 80 35.05 -46.44 -25.16
CA ALA A 80 34.22 -45.24 -25.23
C ALA A 80 32.80 -45.62 -24.77
N CYS A 81 32.29 -44.95 -23.73
CA CYS A 81 30.86 -44.97 -23.46
C CYS A 81 30.17 -44.38 -24.70
N ALA A 82 29.32 -45.17 -25.36
CA ALA A 82 28.42 -44.62 -26.36
C ALA A 82 27.57 -43.53 -25.69
N HIS A 83 27.42 -42.38 -26.36
CA HIS A 83 26.59 -41.28 -25.86
C HIS A 83 25.16 -41.79 -25.65
N VAL A 84 24.71 -41.83 -24.39
CA VAL A 84 23.39 -42.37 -24.03
C VAL A 84 22.37 -41.25 -24.15
N ARG A 85 21.50 -41.35 -25.16
CA ARG A 85 20.43 -40.38 -25.42
C ARG A 85 19.31 -40.56 -24.38
N PRO A 86 18.77 -39.48 -23.75
CA PRO A 86 17.73 -39.62 -22.73
C PRO A 86 16.45 -40.32 -23.21
N CYS A 87 16.09 -40.17 -24.49
CA CYS A 87 14.95 -40.87 -25.12
C CYS A 87 15.11 -42.41 -25.23
N ASP A 88 16.33 -42.93 -25.09
CA ASP A 88 16.59 -44.38 -24.99
C ASP A 88 16.49 -44.90 -23.54
N VAL A 89 16.47 -44.00 -22.54
CA VAL A 89 16.47 -44.33 -21.11
C VAL A 89 15.11 -44.12 -20.45
N PHE A 90 14.44 -43.00 -20.71
CA PHE A 90 13.17 -42.62 -20.09
C PHE A 90 11.98 -43.01 -20.98
N ASP A 91 10.90 -43.49 -20.37
CA ASP A 91 9.67 -43.88 -21.09
C ASP A 91 8.70 -42.69 -21.29
N LEU A 92 8.85 -41.65 -20.46
CA LEU A 92 8.11 -40.39 -20.51
C LEU A 92 9.05 -39.23 -20.16
N ILE A 93 9.04 -38.16 -20.95
CA ILE A 93 9.72 -36.90 -20.66
C ILE A 93 8.69 -35.77 -20.79
N GLY A 94 8.52 -35.00 -19.71
CA GLY A 94 7.60 -33.87 -19.64
C GLY A 94 8.34 -32.57 -19.31
N GLY A 95 8.00 -31.48 -19.99
CA GLY A 95 8.66 -30.19 -19.81
C GLY A 95 7.71 -28.99 -19.84
N THR A 96 8.18 -27.86 -19.31
CA THR A 96 7.46 -26.58 -19.23
C THR A 96 8.45 -25.43 -19.47
N SER A 97 8.06 -24.33 -20.12
CA SER A 97 8.95 -23.22 -20.45
C SER A 97 10.25 -23.70 -21.14
N THR A 98 11.42 -23.27 -20.67
CA THR A 98 12.73 -23.77 -21.11
C THR A 98 12.91 -25.28 -20.94
N GLY A 99 12.35 -25.88 -19.89
CA GLY A 99 12.29 -27.33 -19.73
C GLY A 99 11.45 -28.02 -20.81
N GLY A 100 10.49 -27.31 -21.39
CA GLY A 100 9.70 -27.76 -22.55
C GLY A 100 10.54 -27.81 -23.83
N LEU A 101 11.36 -26.78 -24.08
CA LEU A 101 12.35 -26.81 -25.18
C LEU A 101 13.33 -27.98 -25.02
N ILE A 102 13.86 -28.19 -23.80
CA ILE A 102 14.77 -29.30 -23.49
C ILE A 102 14.09 -30.66 -23.68
N ALA A 103 12.82 -30.81 -23.27
CA ALA A 103 12.05 -32.04 -23.50
C ALA A 103 11.84 -32.34 -25.00
N ILE A 104 11.65 -31.31 -25.83
CA ILE A 104 11.58 -31.44 -27.29
C ILE A 104 12.95 -31.84 -27.86
N MET A 105 14.04 -31.19 -27.45
CA MET A 105 15.41 -31.49 -27.88
C MET A 105 15.83 -32.93 -27.55
N LEU A 106 15.83 -33.30 -26.27
CA LEU A 106 16.26 -34.62 -25.78
C LEU A 106 15.33 -35.77 -26.16
N GLY A 107 14.08 -35.44 -26.52
CA GLY A 107 12.99 -36.37 -26.69
C GLY A 107 12.51 -36.54 -28.13
N ARG A 108 12.00 -35.45 -28.72
CA ARG A 108 11.36 -35.45 -30.05
C ARG A 108 12.36 -35.26 -31.19
N LEU A 109 13.45 -34.56 -30.93
CA LEU A 109 14.59 -34.40 -31.84
C LEU A 109 15.70 -35.43 -31.56
N GLU A 110 15.54 -36.28 -30.53
CA GLU A 110 16.47 -37.34 -30.13
C GLU A 110 17.94 -36.89 -29.94
N MET A 111 18.17 -35.64 -29.54
CA MET A 111 19.51 -35.12 -29.23
C MET A 111 20.12 -35.83 -28.01
N ASP A 112 21.45 -35.93 -28.01
CA ASP A 112 22.17 -36.21 -26.77
C ASP A 112 22.27 -34.98 -25.85
N ILE A 113 22.89 -35.16 -24.68
CA ILE A 113 22.97 -34.11 -23.65
C ILE A 113 23.89 -32.96 -24.08
N ASP A 114 25.01 -33.26 -24.75
CA ASP A 114 25.99 -32.26 -25.17
C ASP A 114 25.47 -31.45 -26.37
N GLU A 115 24.82 -32.12 -27.32
CA GLU A 115 24.07 -31.50 -28.42
C GLU A 115 22.98 -30.54 -27.90
N CYS A 116 22.18 -31.00 -26.93
CA CYS A 116 21.12 -30.19 -26.34
C CYS A 116 21.66 -28.98 -25.56
N ILE A 117 22.75 -29.13 -24.79
CA ILE A 117 23.40 -28.00 -24.09
C ILE A 117 23.93 -26.97 -25.11
N ALA A 118 24.57 -27.43 -26.19
CA ALA A 118 25.09 -26.54 -27.23
C ALA A 118 23.96 -25.76 -27.94
N ALA A 119 22.91 -26.46 -28.38
CA ALA A 119 21.75 -25.88 -29.06
C ALA A 119 20.98 -24.90 -28.14
N TYR A 120 20.79 -25.26 -26.87
CA TYR A 120 20.14 -24.39 -25.89
C TYR A 120 20.96 -23.12 -25.64
N ARG A 121 22.29 -23.21 -25.54
CA ARG A 121 23.14 -22.03 -25.36
C ARG A 121 23.07 -21.07 -26.55
N GLU A 122 23.17 -21.57 -27.79
CA GLU A 122 23.03 -20.73 -28.99
C GLU A 122 21.64 -20.06 -29.04
N LEU A 123 20.59 -20.79 -28.63
CA LEU A 123 19.23 -20.26 -28.56
C LEU A 123 19.15 -19.08 -27.59
N MET A 124 19.63 -19.23 -26.36
CA MET A 124 19.57 -18.18 -25.34
C MET A 124 20.42 -16.96 -25.72
N GLU A 125 21.63 -17.18 -26.23
CA GLU A 125 22.48 -16.09 -26.72
C GLU A 125 21.82 -15.33 -27.88
N SER A 126 21.36 -16.05 -28.91
CA SER A 126 20.74 -15.45 -30.09
C SER A 126 19.49 -14.64 -29.76
N VAL A 127 18.67 -15.11 -28.82
CA VAL A 127 17.39 -14.47 -28.47
C VAL A 127 17.58 -13.26 -27.54
N PHE A 128 18.52 -13.32 -26.59
CA PHE A 128 18.69 -12.30 -25.55
C PHE A 128 19.90 -11.35 -25.77
N SER A 129 20.62 -11.44 -26.89
CA SER A 129 21.71 -10.50 -27.24
C SER A 129 21.26 -9.07 -27.58
N GLU A 130 19.96 -8.83 -27.81
CA GLU A 130 19.41 -7.53 -28.23
C GLU A 130 18.80 -6.75 -27.08
N LYS A 131 18.77 -5.41 -27.21
CA LYS A 131 18.18 -4.53 -26.21
C LYS A 131 16.67 -4.70 -26.16
N ALA A 132 16.15 -5.07 -24.99
CA ALA A 132 14.72 -5.13 -24.71
C ALA A 132 14.00 -3.80 -25.02
N ARG A 133 12.76 -3.89 -25.49
CA ARG A 133 11.92 -2.72 -25.77
C ARG A 133 11.56 -1.96 -24.49
N THR A 134 11.78 -0.65 -24.48
CA THR A 134 11.53 0.24 -23.33
C THR A 134 10.07 0.65 -23.14
N VAL A 135 9.20 0.45 -24.13
CA VAL A 135 7.77 0.78 -24.07
C VAL A 135 6.96 -0.52 -24.21
N PHE A 136 6.24 -0.88 -23.14
CA PHE A 136 5.61 -2.19 -22.97
C PHE A 136 4.08 -2.21 -23.18
N LEU A 137 3.47 -1.05 -23.45
CA LEU A 137 2.03 -0.90 -23.73
C LEU A 137 1.82 -0.25 -25.09
N ASP A 138 0.77 -0.66 -25.80
CA ASP A 138 0.23 0.13 -26.90
C ASP A 138 -0.82 1.15 -26.43
N TRP A 139 -1.24 2.01 -27.36
CA TRP A 139 -2.23 3.07 -27.17
C TRP A 139 -3.64 2.57 -26.79
N SER A 140 -3.87 1.25 -26.85
CA SER A 140 -5.11 0.59 -26.41
C SER A 140 -4.95 -0.20 -25.10
N GLY A 141 -3.77 -0.15 -24.46
CA GLY A 141 -3.50 -0.79 -23.18
C GLY A 141 -3.07 -2.26 -23.27
N ASN A 142 -2.74 -2.77 -24.47
CA ASN A 142 -2.26 -4.15 -24.61
C ASN A 142 -0.75 -4.24 -24.35
N VAL A 143 -0.34 -5.28 -23.62
CA VAL A 143 1.07 -5.58 -23.33
C VAL A 143 1.76 -6.06 -24.61
N LYS A 144 2.92 -5.49 -24.93
CA LYS A 144 3.80 -5.92 -26.02
C LYS A 144 4.99 -6.73 -25.51
N ALA A 145 5.38 -7.76 -26.26
CA ALA A 145 6.59 -8.53 -26.01
C ALA A 145 7.85 -7.65 -25.95
N GLN A 146 8.69 -7.89 -24.93
CA GLN A 146 9.97 -7.19 -24.73
C GLN A 146 11.03 -7.56 -25.76
N TYR A 147 10.98 -8.78 -26.30
CA TYR A 147 11.91 -9.33 -27.28
C TYR A 147 11.16 -9.75 -28.55
N ASP A 148 11.90 -10.03 -29.63
CA ASP A 148 11.28 -10.37 -30.92
C ASP A 148 10.90 -11.86 -31.01
N SER A 149 9.60 -12.12 -30.96
CA SER A 149 8.98 -13.44 -31.14
C SER A 149 9.34 -14.10 -32.48
N GLN A 150 9.59 -13.32 -33.54
CA GLN A 150 10.04 -13.85 -34.84
C GLN A 150 11.50 -14.32 -34.76
N LYS A 151 12.32 -13.71 -33.91
CA LYS A 151 13.70 -14.15 -33.68
C LYS A 151 13.75 -15.45 -32.89
N LEU A 152 12.94 -15.57 -31.83
CA LEU A 152 12.76 -16.84 -31.11
C LEU A 152 12.30 -17.96 -32.07
N ARG A 153 11.30 -17.68 -32.91
CA ARG A 153 10.85 -18.59 -33.96
C ARG A 153 11.98 -19.01 -34.90
N ALA A 154 12.68 -18.06 -35.52
CA ALA A 154 13.75 -18.37 -36.47
C ALA A 154 14.89 -19.23 -35.87
N VAL A 155 15.18 -19.08 -34.58
CA VAL A 155 16.21 -19.87 -33.89
C VAL A 155 15.67 -21.26 -33.49
N ILE A 156 14.42 -21.39 -33.07
CA ILE A 156 13.76 -22.70 -32.88
C ILE A 156 13.70 -23.47 -34.21
N GLU A 157 13.33 -22.81 -35.30
CA GLU A 157 13.28 -23.40 -36.65
C GLU A 157 14.68 -23.86 -37.11
N ARG A 158 15.74 -23.12 -36.77
CA ARG A 158 17.14 -23.55 -36.99
C ARG A 158 17.47 -24.81 -36.19
N VAL A 159 17.24 -24.82 -34.88
CA VAL A 159 17.51 -25.98 -34.00
C VAL A 159 16.81 -27.25 -34.50
N ILE A 160 15.56 -27.14 -34.96
CA ILE A 160 14.82 -28.27 -35.54
C ILE A 160 15.47 -28.75 -36.86
N THR A 161 15.89 -27.81 -37.72
CA THR A 161 16.53 -28.10 -39.01
C THR A 161 17.91 -28.74 -38.85
N ASP A 162 18.72 -28.25 -37.91
CA ASP A 162 20.07 -28.75 -37.62
C ASP A 162 20.02 -30.15 -37.00
N ALA A 163 18.93 -30.48 -36.29
CA ALA A 163 18.60 -31.85 -35.84
C ALA A 163 18.08 -32.77 -36.94
N GLY A 164 17.97 -32.30 -38.19
CA GLY A 164 17.51 -33.08 -39.34
C GLY A 164 15.99 -33.25 -39.46
N ALA A 165 15.19 -32.49 -38.71
CA ALA A 165 13.73 -32.46 -38.80
C ALA A 165 13.24 -31.20 -39.53
N SER A 166 11.99 -31.19 -40.01
CA SER A 166 11.37 -30.01 -40.59
C SER A 166 10.58 -29.24 -39.53
N PRO A 167 10.62 -27.89 -39.50
CA PRO A 167 9.79 -27.09 -38.59
C PRO A 167 8.28 -27.31 -38.73
N ASN A 168 7.84 -27.81 -39.89
CA ASN A 168 6.43 -28.12 -40.18
C ASN A 168 6.06 -29.58 -39.82
N ASP A 169 7.00 -30.38 -39.30
CA ASP A 169 6.72 -31.74 -38.88
C ASP A 169 5.84 -31.71 -37.62
N LEU A 170 4.88 -32.62 -37.54
CA LEU A 170 3.98 -32.71 -36.39
C LEU A 170 4.75 -33.19 -35.14
N LEU A 171 4.38 -32.64 -33.98
CA LEU A 171 4.89 -33.10 -32.69
C LEU A 171 4.55 -34.60 -32.50
N ASN A 172 3.31 -34.97 -32.81
CA ASN A 172 2.87 -36.35 -33.03
C ASN A 172 2.71 -36.59 -34.54
N ASP A 173 3.68 -37.31 -35.13
CA ASP A 173 3.69 -37.72 -36.55
C ASP A 173 3.18 -39.16 -36.76
N GLY A 174 2.57 -39.77 -35.74
CA GLY A 174 2.11 -41.16 -35.74
C GLY A 174 3.24 -42.20 -35.65
N VAL A 175 4.51 -41.79 -35.58
CA VAL A 175 5.64 -42.71 -35.45
C VAL A 175 5.82 -43.09 -33.97
N SER A 176 5.63 -44.37 -33.68
CA SER A 176 5.85 -44.92 -32.33
C SER A 176 7.32 -44.84 -31.93
N ARG A 177 7.60 -44.06 -30.87
CA ARG A 177 8.93 -43.87 -30.26
C ARG A 177 8.99 -44.52 -28.88
N LYS A 178 10.21 -44.86 -28.42
CA LYS A 178 10.42 -45.47 -27.09
C LYS A 178 9.99 -44.53 -25.95
N SER A 179 10.42 -43.27 -26.03
CA SER A 179 10.02 -42.22 -25.09
C SER A 179 8.80 -41.47 -25.60
N LYS A 180 7.79 -41.34 -24.75
CA LYS A 180 6.66 -40.44 -24.93
C LYS A 180 7.06 -39.03 -24.49
N ILE A 181 6.77 -38.00 -25.29
CA ILE A 181 7.14 -36.62 -24.98
C ILE A 181 5.88 -35.77 -24.84
N PHE A 182 5.84 -34.90 -23.84
CA PHE A 182 4.86 -33.81 -23.79
C PHE A 182 5.46 -32.51 -23.28
N VAL A 183 4.85 -31.39 -23.69
CA VAL A 183 5.17 -30.06 -23.14
C VAL A 183 3.90 -29.39 -22.63
N CYS A 184 4.03 -28.66 -21.52
CA CYS A 184 2.97 -27.82 -20.97
C CYS A 184 2.92 -26.49 -21.73
N ALA A 185 1.73 -26.10 -22.17
CA ALA A 185 1.42 -24.75 -22.67
C ALA A 185 0.06 -24.33 -22.11
N THR A 186 -0.09 -23.08 -21.70
CA THR A 186 -1.29 -22.61 -21.01
C THR A 186 -2.22 -21.88 -21.97
N ALA A 187 -3.48 -22.30 -22.05
CA ALA A 187 -4.48 -21.65 -22.88
C ALA A 187 -4.76 -20.22 -22.36
N LYS A 188 -4.50 -19.19 -23.16
CA LYS A 188 -4.60 -17.77 -22.78
C LYS A 188 -6.01 -17.36 -22.38
N GLN A 189 -7.04 -18.02 -22.93
CA GLN A 189 -8.45 -17.74 -22.66
C GLN A 189 -8.95 -18.35 -21.34
N THR A 190 -8.62 -19.63 -21.05
CA THR A 190 -9.12 -20.35 -19.86
C THR A 190 -8.13 -20.39 -18.70
N LEU A 191 -6.85 -20.16 -19.00
CA LEU A 191 -5.70 -20.31 -18.10
C LEU A 191 -5.44 -21.75 -17.63
N GLU A 192 -5.94 -22.73 -18.39
CA GLU A 192 -5.73 -24.15 -18.13
C GLU A 192 -4.45 -24.64 -18.82
N VAL A 193 -3.73 -25.51 -18.13
CA VAL A 193 -2.53 -26.18 -18.65
C VAL A 193 -2.97 -27.22 -19.67
N THR A 194 -2.53 -27.07 -20.91
CA THR A 194 -2.70 -28.04 -21.99
C THR A 194 -1.39 -28.77 -22.21
N ARG A 195 -1.44 -30.09 -22.27
CA ARG A 195 -0.28 -30.95 -22.55
C ARG A 195 -0.25 -31.22 -24.06
N LEU A 196 0.74 -30.66 -24.75
CA LEU A 196 0.97 -30.92 -26.18
C LEU A 196 1.85 -32.17 -26.29
N ARG A 197 1.35 -33.23 -26.92
CA ARG A 197 1.91 -34.60 -26.86
C ARG A 197 2.51 -35.06 -28.18
N SER A 198 3.53 -35.93 -28.10
CA SER A 198 4.12 -36.65 -29.25
C SER A 198 3.51 -38.03 -29.49
N TYR A 199 2.29 -38.27 -28.99
CA TYR A 199 1.60 -39.55 -29.00
C TYR A 199 0.08 -39.35 -28.86
N ASP A 200 -0.68 -40.34 -29.31
CA ASP A 200 -2.14 -40.33 -29.21
C ASP A 200 -2.63 -40.47 -27.76
N ALA A 201 -3.67 -39.72 -27.42
CA ALA A 201 -4.38 -39.77 -26.14
C ALA A 201 -5.88 -40.03 -26.38
N LEU A 202 -6.59 -40.54 -25.38
CA LEU A 202 -8.00 -40.99 -25.47
C LEU A 202 -9.05 -39.84 -25.53
N ASP A 203 -8.64 -38.62 -25.84
CA ASP A 203 -9.42 -37.39 -25.63
C ASP A 203 -9.54 -36.60 -26.95
N GLU A 204 -10.72 -36.61 -27.57
CA GLU A 204 -10.92 -36.37 -29.01
C GLU A 204 -10.78 -34.90 -29.48
N ASN A 205 -10.45 -33.94 -28.60
CA ASN A 205 -10.54 -32.49 -28.88
C ASN A 205 -9.25 -31.68 -28.62
N GLN A 206 -8.08 -32.28 -28.84
CA GLN A 206 -6.79 -31.62 -28.62
C GLN A 206 -6.14 -31.08 -29.91
N PRO A 207 -5.39 -29.96 -29.85
CA PRO A 207 -4.67 -29.44 -31.00
C PRO A 207 -3.51 -30.37 -31.39
N THR A 208 -3.23 -30.47 -32.69
CA THR A 208 -2.11 -31.23 -33.27
C THR A 208 -1.02 -30.27 -33.77
N PRO A 209 -0.15 -29.74 -32.88
CA PRO A 209 0.86 -28.76 -33.27
C PRO A 209 2.02 -29.40 -34.04
N THR A 210 2.69 -28.58 -34.84
CA THR A 210 4.06 -28.82 -35.30
C THR A 210 5.06 -28.78 -34.14
N ILE A 211 6.27 -29.32 -34.34
CA ILE A 211 7.36 -29.23 -33.35
C ILE A 211 7.66 -27.75 -33.01
N CYS A 212 7.72 -26.89 -34.04
CA CYS A 212 7.96 -25.45 -33.88
C CYS A 212 6.84 -24.77 -33.07
N GLU A 213 5.58 -25.06 -33.38
CA GLU A 213 4.42 -24.53 -32.64
C GLU A 213 4.39 -24.96 -31.18
N ALA A 214 4.72 -26.22 -30.87
CA ALA A 214 4.78 -26.70 -29.49
C ALA A 214 5.93 -26.05 -28.70
N ALA A 215 7.11 -25.91 -29.32
CA ALA A 215 8.27 -25.23 -28.76
C ALA A 215 8.01 -23.74 -28.50
N LEU A 216 7.32 -23.06 -29.43
CA LEU A 216 6.89 -21.67 -29.27
C LEU A 216 5.82 -21.55 -28.18
N ALA A 217 4.79 -22.40 -28.18
CA ALA A 217 3.68 -22.33 -27.23
C ALA A 217 4.13 -22.56 -25.77
N THR A 218 5.04 -23.51 -25.54
CA THR A 218 5.61 -23.72 -24.19
C THR A 218 6.54 -22.57 -23.76
N SER A 219 7.15 -21.84 -24.70
CA SER A 219 8.10 -20.74 -24.44
C SER A 219 7.50 -19.33 -24.49
N ALA A 220 6.21 -19.19 -24.77
CA ALA A 220 5.53 -17.91 -25.01
C ALA A 220 5.27 -17.12 -23.71
N ALA A 221 6.34 -16.74 -23.01
CA ALA A 221 6.27 -16.07 -21.72
C ALA A 221 5.73 -14.64 -21.90
N THR A 222 4.60 -14.31 -21.27
CA THR A 222 3.75 -13.14 -21.55
C THR A 222 4.40 -11.75 -21.46
N ARG A 223 5.63 -11.64 -20.95
CA ARG A 223 6.44 -10.41 -21.00
C ARG A 223 7.57 -10.46 -22.04
N PHE A 224 8.09 -11.64 -22.35
CA PHE A 224 9.23 -11.83 -23.23
C PHE A 224 8.81 -11.97 -24.70
N PHE A 225 7.77 -12.78 -24.98
CA PHE A 225 7.33 -13.15 -26.33
C PHE A 225 5.81 -13.10 -26.47
N ASP A 226 5.34 -13.01 -27.72
CA ASP A 226 3.93 -12.92 -28.07
C ASP A 226 3.23 -14.31 -27.93
N PRO A 227 1.93 -14.34 -27.56
CA PRO A 227 1.15 -15.59 -27.50
C PRO A 227 1.03 -16.29 -28.86
N VAL A 228 0.99 -17.62 -28.83
CA VAL A 228 0.99 -18.49 -30.02
C VAL A 228 -0.42 -18.99 -30.30
N SER A 229 -0.93 -18.81 -31.52
CA SER A 229 -2.24 -19.36 -31.92
C SER A 229 -2.10 -20.79 -32.47
N LEU A 230 -2.85 -21.75 -31.93
CA LEU A 230 -3.00 -23.10 -32.48
C LEU A 230 -4.48 -23.33 -32.78
N GLY A 231 -4.85 -23.23 -34.07
CA GLY A 231 -6.26 -23.09 -34.46
C GLY A 231 -6.89 -21.85 -33.83
N ASP A 232 -8.12 -21.99 -33.32
CA ASP A 232 -8.87 -20.91 -32.66
C ASP A 232 -8.40 -20.58 -31.23
N ARG A 233 -7.43 -21.32 -30.68
CA ARG A 233 -6.94 -21.18 -29.29
C ARG A 233 -5.62 -20.41 -29.27
N GLN A 234 -5.41 -19.54 -28.27
CA GLN A 234 -4.11 -18.90 -28.04
C GLN A 234 -3.43 -19.52 -26.82
N PHE A 235 -2.12 -19.66 -26.87
CA PHE A 235 -1.29 -20.25 -25.82
C PHE A 235 -0.20 -19.30 -25.35
N VAL A 236 0.14 -19.42 -24.07
CA VAL A 236 1.23 -18.75 -23.38
C VAL A 236 2.05 -19.81 -22.63
N ASP A 237 3.24 -19.45 -22.14
CA ASP A 237 4.20 -20.34 -21.46
C ASP A 237 3.53 -21.27 -20.42
N GLY A 238 3.87 -22.57 -20.45
CA GLY A 238 3.34 -23.57 -19.52
C GLY A 238 3.69 -23.33 -18.04
N ALA A 239 4.71 -22.51 -17.75
CA ALA A 239 5.01 -22.05 -16.40
C ALA A 239 3.86 -21.25 -15.78
N PHE A 240 2.98 -20.67 -16.61
CA PHE A 240 1.69 -20.14 -16.18
C PHE A 240 0.70 -21.26 -15.80
N GLY A 241 0.97 -21.97 -14.71
CA GLY A 241 0.10 -23.01 -14.16
C GLY A 241 0.83 -24.30 -13.79
N ALA A 242 1.87 -24.67 -14.54
CA ALA A 242 2.69 -25.86 -14.33
C ALA A 242 4.20 -25.53 -14.42
N ASN A 243 4.70 -24.62 -13.56
CA ASN A 243 6.13 -24.28 -13.47
C ASN A 243 7.01 -25.45 -12.96
N ASN A 244 6.42 -26.41 -12.25
CA ASN A 244 7.03 -27.71 -11.97
C ASN A 244 6.07 -28.81 -12.43
N PRO A 245 6.32 -29.48 -13.57
CA PRO A 245 5.36 -30.37 -14.21
C PRO A 245 5.26 -31.76 -13.56
N VAL A 246 5.76 -31.98 -12.34
CA VAL A 246 5.71 -33.31 -11.69
C VAL A 246 4.31 -33.88 -11.49
N GLU A 247 3.30 -33.04 -11.22
CA GLU A 247 1.89 -33.49 -11.14
C GLU A 247 1.36 -33.82 -12.54
N GLU A 248 1.77 -33.09 -13.59
CA GLU A 248 1.41 -33.37 -14.99
C GLU A 248 2.05 -34.68 -15.50
N VAL A 249 3.31 -34.96 -15.12
CA VAL A 249 4.02 -36.22 -15.43
C VAL A 249 3.38 -37.39 -14.68
N GLU A 250 2.99 -37.21 -13.42
CA GLU A 250 2.26 -38.21 -12.64
C GLU A 250 0.89 -38.54 -13.29
N GLU A 251 0.15 -37.53 -13.73
CA GLU A 251 -1.15 -37.73 -14.40
C GLU A 251 -1.01 -38.37 -15.78
N GLU A 252 -0.10 -37.92 -16.64
CA GLU A 252 0.16 -38.57 -17.94
C GLU A 252 0.56 -40.04 -17.77
N ALA A 253 1.47 -40.33 -16.85
CA ALA A 253 1.89 -41.70 -16.60
C ALA A 253 0.73 -42.56 -16.05
N CYS A 254 -0.17 -41.98 -15.25
CA CYS A 254 -1.42 -42.66 -14.86
C CYS A 254 -2.32 -42.95 -16.07
N ASP A 255 -2.53 -41.98 -16.96
CA ASP A 255 -3.42 -42.13 -18.12
C ASP A 255 -2.86 -43.13 -19.15
N ILE A 256 -1.54 -43.17 -19.33
CA ILE A 256 -0.85 -44.10 -20.24
C ILE A 256 -0.82 -45.54 -19.69
N TRP A 257 -0.45 -45.73 -18.42
CA TRP A 257 -0.11 -47.06 -17.87
C TRP A 257 -1.04 -47.59 -16.78
N SER A 258 -1.89 -46.75 -16.18
CA SER A 258 -2.73 -47.08 -15.04
C SER A 258 -4.17 -46.50 -15.10
N PRO A 259 -4.84 -46.39 -16.27
CA PRO A 259 -6.04 -45.57 -16.43
C PRO A 259 -7.24 -46.02 -15.56
N SER A 260 -7.33 -47.32 -15.24
CA SER A 260 -8.43 -47.89 -14.44
C SER A 260 -8.22 -47.86 -12.93
N THR A 261 -6.98 -47.93 -12.45
CA THR A 261 -6.65 -48.05 -11.02
C THR A 261 -6.01 -46.81 -10.41
N ARG A 262 -5.45 -45.90 -11.24
CA ARG A 262 -4.68 -44.71 -10.82
C ARG A 262 -3.51 -44.98 -9.84
N ASN A 263 -3.09 -46.24 -9.65
CA ASN A 263 -2.00 -46.64 -8.74
C ASN A 263 -0.66 -46.75 -9.49
N LEU A 264 -0.07 -45.60 -9.79
CA LEU A 264 1.16 -45.50 -10.57
C LEU A 264 2.43 -45.89 -9.78
N GLN A 265 2.43 -45.73 -8.46
CA GLN A 265 3.63 -45.82 -7.62
C GLN A 265 4.26 -47.24 -7.59
N GLU A 266 3.46 -48.27 -7.88
CA GLU A 266 3.94 -49.65 -8.02
C GLU A 266 4.64 -49.90 -9.37
N LEU A 267 4.17 -49.24 -10.43
CA LEU A 267 4.67 -49.40 -11.80
C LEU A 267 5.96 -48.60 -12.06
N VAL A 268 6.15 -47.47 -11.37
CA VAL A 268 7.30 -46.59 -11.60
C VAL A 268 8.58 -47.18 -10.99
N LYS A 269 9.52 -47.48 -11.88
CA LYS A 269 10.87 -47.97 -11.56
C LYS A 269 11.77 -46.84 -11.07
N CYS A 270 11.80 -45.73 -11.81
CA CYS A 270 12.58 -44.53 -11.50
C CYS A 270 11.82 -43.29 -11.96
N PHE A 271 11.64 -42.32 -11.06
CA PHE A 271 11.11 -40.98 -11.34
C PHE A 271 12.22 -39.97 -11.08
N VAL A 272 12.51 -39.09 -12.03
CA VAL A 272 13.55 -38.06 -11.90
C VAL A 272 12.94 -36.70 -12.18
N SER A 273 13.12 -35.77 -11.25
CA SER A 273 12.73 -34.36 -11.39
C SER A 273 13.96 -33.48 -11.26
N VAL A 274 14.17 -32.57 -12.21
CA VAL A 274 15.30 -31.64 -12.23
C VAL A 274 14.77 -30.21 -12.07
N GLY A 275 15.52 -29.36 -11.36
CA GLY A 275 15.20 -27.95 -11.16
C GLY A 275 16.47 -27.11 -11.02
N THR A 276 16.37 -25.83 -11.40
CA THR A 276 17.47 -24.86 -11.38
C THR A 276 17.59 -24.10 -10.06
N GLY A 277 17.02 -24.66 -8.99
CA GLY A 277 17.00 -24.11 -7.64
C GLY A 277 15.62 -23.66 -7.17
N HIS A 278 15.57 -23.18 -5.94
CA HIS A 278 14.50 -22.27 -5.54
C HIS A 278 14.89 -20.89 -6.07
N ALA A 279 13.95 -20.14 -6.66
CA ALA A 279 14.10 -18.68 -6.61
C ALA A 279 14.14 -18.33 -5.13
N GLY A 280 15.24 -17.72 -4.67
CA GLY A 280 15.45 -17.45 -3.25
C GLY A 280 14.34 -16.59 -2.68
N ASN A 281 14.25 -16.48 -1.35
CA ASN A 281 13.41 -15.49 -0.68
C ASN A 281 13.97 -14.05 -0.85
N GLN A 282 14.51 -13.73 -2.02
CA GLN A 282 14.80 -12.39 -2.45
C GLN A 282 13.54 -11.86 -3.15
N ALA A 283 13.09 -10.68 -2.74
CA ALA A 283 12.05 -9.98 -3.46
C ALA A 283 12.48 -9.82 -4.92
N LEU A 284 11.58 -10.14 -5.86
CA LEU A 284 11.67 -9.66 -7.23
C LEU A 284 12.00 -8.16 -7.20
N ASP A 285 13.04 -7.76 -7.93
CA ASP A 285 13.61 -6.42 -7.92
C ASP A 285 12.53 -5.32 -7.88
N ASP A 286 12.61 -4.47 -6.85
CA ASP A 286 11.46 -4.06 -6.03
C ASP A 286 10.64 -2.89 -6.63
N ASN A 287 10.65 -2.78 -7.96
CA ASN A 287 10.11 -1.65 -8.73
C ASN A 287 9.35 -2.03 -10.02
N ILE A 288 9.21 -3.32 -10.39
CA ILE A 288 8.92 -3.69 -11.79
C ILE A 288 7.66 -4.56 -12.03
N PHE A 289 6.96 -5.04 -10.98
CA PHE A 289 5.70 -5.80 -11.10
C PHE A 289 4.90 -5.87 -9.79
N LYS A 290 3.63 -5.40 -9.77
CA LYS A 290 2.55 -6.11 -9.02
C LYS A 290 1.08 -5.75 -9.31
N PHE A 291 0.74 -4.86 -10.27
CA PHE A 291 -0.70 -4.58 -10.54
C PHE A 291 -1.27 -4.95 -11.92
N LEU A 292 -0.45 -5.21 -12.96
CA LEU A 292 -0.98 -5.72 -14.22
C LEU A 292 -1.32 -7.22 -14.15
N SER A 293 -2.61 -7.46 -13.87
CA SER A 293 -3.42 -8.67 -14.04
C SER A 293 -3.57 -9.63 -12.84
N LYS A 294 -4.85 -9.81 -12.44
CA LYS A 294 -5.35 -10.96 -11.67
C LYS A 294 -5.05 -12.31 -12.34
N THR A 295 -4.72 -12.28 -13.64
CA THR A 295 -4.27 -13.38 -14.49
C THR A 295 -2.88 -13.86 -14.06
N LEU A 296 -1.83 -13.02 -14.19
CA LEU A 296 -0.46 -13.40 -13.81
C LEU A 296 -0.34 -13.80 -12.34
N VAL A 297 -1.02 -13.10 -11.42
CA VAL A 297 -0.92 -13.42 -9.98
C VAL A 297 -1.55 -14.79 -9.66
N ARG A 298 -2.64 -15.20 -10.32
CA ARG A 298 -3.18 -16.57 -10.19
C ARG A 298 -2.29 -17.65 -10.79
N LEU A 299 -1.54 -17.31 -11.84
CA LEU A 299 -0.70 -18.26 -12.58
C LEU A 299 0.69 -18.42 -11.97
N ALA A 300 1.24 -17.36 -11.38
CA ALA A 300 2.53 -17.36 -10.69
C ALA A 300 2.46 -17.94 -9.26
N THR A 301 1.27 -18.31 -8.75
CA THR A 301 1.06 -18.77 -7.36
C THR A 301 0.87 -20.28 -7.19
N LYS A 302 1.23 -21.08 -8.21
CA LYS A 302 1.64 -22.48 -8.03
C LYS A 302 3.17 -22.70 -8.22
N PRO A 303 4.03 -22.27 -7.28
CA PRO A 303 5.35 -22.92 -7.14
C PRO A 303 5.69 -23.36 -5.70
N ALA A 304 5.17 -22.69 -4.66
CA ALA A 304 5.52 -22.98 -3.27
C ALA A 304 4.62 -24.09 -2.68
N GLY A 305 4.93 -25.35 -3.00
CA GLY A 305 4.32 -26.51 -2.32
C GLY A 305 3.85 -27.66 -3.22
N VAL A 306 3.86 -27.50 -4.55
CA VAL A 306 3.68 -28.62 -5.50
C VAL A 306 4.66 -29.75 -5.19
N GLU A 307 5.93 -29.39 -5.06
CA GLU A 307 7.03 -30.30 -4.70
C GLU A 307 6.82 -30.98 -3.33
N ARG A 308 6.49 -30.22 -2.27
CA ARG A 308 6.24 -30.81 -0.94
C ARG A 308 5.06 -31.78 -0.94
N ARG A 309 3.98 -31.48 -1.68
CA ARG A 309 2.82 -32.39 -1.82
C ARG A 309 3.18 -33.65 -2.59
N PHE A 310 3.87 -33.50 -3.73
CA PHE A 310 4.36 -34.63 -4.52
C PHE A 310 5.28 -35.54 -3.69
N MET A 311 6.29 -34.97 -3.02
CA MET A 311 7.21 -35.71 -2.14
C MET A 311 6.51 -36.38 -0.96
N ALA A 312 5.46 -35.77 -0.38
CA ALA A 312 4.66 -36.40 0.65
C ALA A 312 3.86 -37.61 0.12
N ARG A 313 3.27 -37.51 -1.09
CA ARG A 313 2.59 -38.64 -1.76
C ARG A 313 3.58 -39.76 -2.14
N TRP A 314 4.76 -39.40 -2.63
CA TRP A 314 5.80 -40.32 -3.11
C TRP A 314 6.80 -40.75 -2.03
N ARG A 315 6.58 -40.42 -0.76
CA ARG A 315 7.54 -40.62 0.33
C ARG A 315 8.14 -42.03 0.38
N GLY A 316 7.30 -43.08 0.34
CA GLY A 316 7.78 -44.46 0.37
C GLY A 316 8.63 -44.84 -0.86
N GLN A 317 8.43 -44.17 -1.99
CA GLN A 317 9.21 -44.36 -3.21
C GLN A 317 10.51 -43.54 -3.18
N CYS A 318 10.55 -42.42 -2.47
CA CYS A 318 11.80 -41.70 -2.15
C CYS A 318 12.67 -42.53 -1.18
N GLU A 319 12.06 -43.05 -0.11
CA GLU A 319 12.70 -43.95 0.88
C GLU A 319 13.20 -45.25 0.22
N ALA A 320 12.48 -45.78 -0.78
CA ALA A 320 12.91 -46.94 -1.58
C ALA A 320 13.85 -46.62 -2.76
N HIS A 321 14.41 -45.40 -2.84
CA HIS A 321 15.31 -44.95 -3.92
C HIS A 321 14.75 -45.16 -5.36
N ARG A 322 13.45 -44.89 -5.54
CA ARG A 322 12.73 -44.91 -6.83
C ARG A 322 12.26 -43.53 -7.30
N CYS A 323 12.33 -42.51 -6.47
CA CYS A 323 12.02 -41.13 -6.83
C CYS A 323 13.17 -40.21 -6.41
N PHE A 324 13.64 -39.38 -7.34
CA PHE A 324 14.81 -38.51 -7.19
C PHE A 324 14.48 -37.08 -7.62
N ARG A 325 14.96 -36.11 -6.84
CA ARG A 325 14.85 -34.68 -7.14
C ARG A 325 16.22 -34.05 -7.04
N PHE A 326 16.68 -33.49 -8.15
CA PHE A 326 17.92 -32.72 -8.21
C PHE A 326 17.54 -31.25 -8.39
N ASN A 327 17.83 -30.43 -7.38
CA ASN A 327 17.45 -29.03 -7.35
C ASN A 327 18.53 -28.23 -6.63
N VAL A 328 19.18 -27.28 -7.31
CA VAL A 328 20.37 -26.60 -6.77
C VAL A 328 19.97 -25.50 -5.79
N GLU A 329 19.97 -25.81 -4.50
CA GLU A 329 19.26 -25.00 -3.48
C GLU A 329 19.79 -23.57 -3.28
N GLN A 330 21.05 -23.29 -3.59
CA GLN A 330 21.68 -21.97 -3.38
C GLN A 330 22.59 -21.59 -4.55
N GLY A 331 22.78 -20.28 -4.78
CA GLY A 331 23.75 -19.74 -5.73
C GLY A 331 23.25 -19.50 -7.17
N MET A 332 22.11 -20.09 -7.56
CA MET A 332 21.43 -19.81 -8.84
C MET A 332 20.18 -18.92 -8.70
N GLU A 333 19.84 -18.51 -7.48
CA GLU A 333 18.64 -17.74 -7.12
C GLU A 333 18.45 -16.44 -7.93
N ASN A 334 19.56 -15.80 -8.33
CA ASN A 334 19.61 -14.48 -8.99
C ASN A 334 20.14 -14.56 -10.44
N ILE A 335 19.95 -15.70 -11.11
CA ILE A 335 20.34 -15.89 -12.51
C ILE A 335 19.07 -15.88 -13.38
N HIS A 336 18.86 -14.79 -14.12
CA HIS A 336 17.73 -14.68 -15.03
C HIS A 336 18.04 -15.28 -16.42
N MET A 337 17.00 -15.71 -17.14
CA MET A 337 17.13 -16.24 -18.50
C MET A 337 17.79 -15.27 -19.49
N THR A 338 17.71 -13.97 -19.23
CA THR A 338 18.38 -12.90 -20.01
C THR A 338 19.89 -12.82 -19.77
N GLU A 339 20.41 -13.49 -18.75
CA GLU A 339 21.80 -13.40 -18.29
C GLU A 339 22.64 -14.60 -18.79
N TYR A 340 22.46 -15.00 -20.04
CA TYR A 340 23.15 -16.12 -20.69
C TYR A 340 24.69 -16.07 -20.55
N GLN A 341 25.26 -14.89 -20.33
CA GLN A 341 26.69 -14.66 -20.07
C GLN A 341 27.18 -15.21 -18.72
N LYS A 342 26.29 -15.58 -17.78
CA LYS A 342 26.64 -16.18 -16.48
C LYS A 342 26.95 -17.69 -16.54
N GLN A 343 27.21 -18.27 -17.72
CA GLN A 343 27.47 -19.71 -17.92
C GLN A 343 28.47 -20.29 -16.90
N GLY A 344 29.65 -19.68 -16.71
CA GLY A 344 30.67 -20.20 -15.80
C GLY A 344 30.22 -20.24 -14.32
N LEU A 345 29.28 -19.38 -13.91
CA LEU A 345 28.69 -19.42 -12.57
C LEU A 345 27.71 -20.60 -12.44
N ILE A 346 26.86 -20.82 -13.45
CA ILE A 346 25.93 -21.95 -13.51
C ILE A 346 26.68 -23.27 -13.43
N GLU A 347 27.76 -23.42 -14.21
CA GLU A 347 28.63 -24.60 -14.21
C GLU A 347 29.28 -24.84 -12.85
N THR A 348 29.85 -23.80 -12.24
CA THR A 348 30.51 -23.87 -10.92
C THR A 348 29.51 -24.30 -9.83
N VAL A 349 28.37 -23.62 -9.74
CA VAL A 349 27.36 -23.88 -8.70
C VAL A 349 26.70 -25.26 -8.88
N THR A 350 26.48 -25.70 -10.12
CA THR A 350 25.97 -27.04 -10.43
C THR A 350 27.00 -28.13 -10.09
N HIS A 351 28.28 -27.91 -10.40
CA HIS A 351 29.37 -28.81 -10.04
C HIS A 351 29.47 -28.98 -8.52
N ASP A 352 29.46 -27.89 -7.77
CA ASP A 352 29.56 -27.91 -6.31
C ASP A 352 28.36 -28.62 -5.66
N TYR A 353 27.14 -28.38 -6.16
CA TYR A 353 25.94 -29.10 -5.73
C TYR A 353 26.05 -30.61 -5.97
N LEU A 354 26.45 -31.04 -7.17
CA LEU A 354 26.65 -32.46 -7.48
C LEU A 354 27.81 -33.06 -6.68
N HIS A 355 28.72 -32.24 -6.14
CA HIS A 355 29.82 -32.67 -5.30
C HIS A 355 29.47 -32.88 -3.82
N LEU A 356 28.28 -32.48 -3.37
CA LEU A 356 27.79 -32.76 -2.01
C LEU A 356 27.66 -34.28 -1.75
N PRO A 357 28.08 -34.81 -0.58
CA PRO A 357 28.05 -36.25 -0.29
C PRO A 357 26.66 -36.91 -0.43
N SER A 358 25.60 -36.18 -0.05
CA SER A 358 24.21 -36.61 -0.21
C SER A 358 23.81 -36.71 -1.69
N GLN A 359 24.21 -35.73 -2.51
CA GLN A 359 23.88 -35.70 -3.94
C GLN A 359 24.67 -36.74 -4.73
N LYS A 360 25.97 -36.94 -4.44
CA LYS A 360 26.74 -38.06 -5.00
C LYS A 360 26.07 -39.41 -4.73
N SER A 361 25.56 -39.59 -3.51
CA SER A 361 24.83 -40.80 -3.12
C SER A 361 23.50 -40.94 -3.89
N ALA A 362 22.70 -39.87 -3.97
CA ALA A 362 21.44 -39.86 -4.71
C ALA A 362 21.62 -40.12 -6.21
N VAL A 363 22.62 -39.50 -6.85
CA VAL A 363 22.98 -39.76 -8.26
C VAL A 363 23.42 -41.22 -8.45
N HIS A 364 24.21 -41.77 -7.54
CA HIS A 364 24.64 -43.17 -7.59
C HIS A 364 23.45 -44.14 -7.48
N TYR A 365 22.53 -43.93 -6.54
CA TYR A 365 21.32 -44.74 -6.43
C TYR A 365 20.40 -44.60 -7.65
N CYS A 366 20.26 -43.40 -8.21
CA CYS A 366 19.52 -43.15 -9.45
C CYS A 366 20.13 -43.95 -10.62
N MET A 367 21.46 -43.90 -10.77
CA MET A 367 22.19 -44.69 -11.78
C MET A 367 21.98 -46.19 -11.60
N LEU A 368 22.14 -46.72 -10.37
CA LEU A 368 21.90 -48.15 -10.10
C LEU A 368 20.47 -48.58 -10.42
N ASN A 369 19.48 -47.73 -10.15
CA ASN A 369 18.09 -48.00 -10.46
C ASN A 369 17.84 -48.05 -11.98
N LEU A 370 18.39 -47.09 -12.73
CA LEU A 370 18.30 -47.02 -14.19
C LEU A 370 19.07 -48.16 -14.89
N VAL A 371 20.27 -48.52 -14.43
CA VAL A 371 21.03 -49.70 -14.94
C VAL A 371 20.25 -51.01 -14.68
N GLY A 372 19.42 -51.05 -13.63
CA GLY A 372 18.49 -52.14 -13.36
C GLY A 372 17.28 -52.24 -14.31
N LYS A 373 17.08 -51.29 -15.24
CA LYS A 373 15.96 -51.30 -16.21
C LYS A 373 16.19 -52.36 -17.29
N ARG A 374 15.86 -53.62 -16.97
CA ARG A 374 15.76 -54.69 -17.99
C ARG A 374 14.48 -54.51 -18.79
N GLY A 375 14.62 -54.27 -20.10
CA GLY A 375 13.48 -54.21 -21.02
C GLY A 375 12.81 -55.58 -21.16
N MET A 376 11.75 -55.82 -20.39
CA MET A 376 10.86 -56.97 -20.53
C MET A 376 9.47 -56.50 -20.93
N LEU A 377 9.17 -56.64 -22.23
CA LEU A 377 7.80 -56.71 -22.72
C LEU A 377 7.20 -58.05 -22.27
N THR A 378 6.52 -58.09 -21.11
CA THR A 378 5.63 -59.20 -20.77
C THR A 378 4.63 -58.84 -19.67
N THR A 379 3.38 -59.23 -19.87
CA THR A 379 2.25 -59.03 -18.96
C THR A 379 2.31 -59.98 -17.75
N SER A 380 3.21 -59.72 -16.80
CA SER A 380 3.10 -60.24 -15.42
C SER A 380 4.16 -59.66 -14.48
N PHE A 381 3.87 -58.51 -13.85
CA PHE A 381 4.69 -57.99 -12.77
C PHE A 381 3.87 -57.42 -11.60
N PRO A 382 3.21 -58.31 -10.84
CA PRO A 382 3.29 -58.17 -9.39
C PRO A 382 3.38 -59.54 -8.68
N ARG A 383 4.59 -60.08 -8.45
CA ARG A 383 4.77 -61.18 -7.46
C ARG A 383 6.16 -61.47 -6.89
N SER A 384 7.21 -60.68 -7.15
CA SER A 384 8.59 -61.07 -6.79
C SER A 384 9.45 -60.02 -6.08
N PHE A 385 8.93 -58.83 -5.73
CA PHE A 385 9.74 -57.77 -5.08
C PHE A 385 9.63 -57.70 -3.54
N LEU A 386 9.02 -58.70 -2.90
CA LEU A 386 8.77 -58.75 -1.45
C LEU A 386 9.67 -59.78 -0.71
N SER A 387 10.76 -60.23 -1.33
CA SER A 387 11.56 -61.38 -0.85
C SER A 387 13.07 -61.09 -0.66
N TYR A 388 13.53 -59.83 -0.65
CA TYR A 388 14.98 -59.55 -0.54
C TYR A 388 15.40 -58.37 0.36
N CYS A 389 14.48 -57.79 1.14
CA CYS A 389 14.77 -56.69 2.09
C CYS A 389 14.12 -56.94 3.46
N VAL A 390 14.36 -58.12 4.06
CA VAL A 390 13.83 -58.47 5.41
C VAL A 390 14.94 -58.81 6.43
N ASP A 391 16.15 -59.20 6.00
CA ASP A 391 17.15 -59.80 6.91
C ASP A 391 18.25 -58.86 7.43
N ILE A 392 18.19 -57.54 7.19
CA ILE A 392 19.14 -56.58 7.80
C ILE A 392 18.38 -55.34 8.30
N GLU A 393 17.95 -55.38 9.58
CA GLU A 393 17.97 -54.27 10.56
C GLU A 393 17.21 -54.54 11.87
N LEU A 394 16.79 -55.79 12.14
CA LEU A 394 16.13 -56.15 13.41
C LEU A 394 17.06 -56.37 14.62
N THR A 395 18.39 -56.25 14.48
CA THR A 395 19.37 -56.56 15.55
C THR A 395 20.06 -55.36 16.20
N ASN A 396 19.90 -54.12 15.70
CA ASN A 396 20.64 -52.96 16.24
C ASN A 396 19.81 -52.01 17.12
N ILE A 397 18.47 -52.06 17.08
CA ILE A 397 17.61 -51.09 17.80
C ILE A 397 17.52 -51.39 19.31
N GLU A 398 17.86 -52.60 19.77
CA GLU A 398 17.92 -52.91 21.21
C GLU A 398 19.13 -52.27 21.93
N SER A 399 20.13 -51.77 21.19
CA SER A 399 21.37 -51.24 21.78
C SER A 399 21.35 -49.74 22.12
N LEU A 400 20.41 -48.97 21.55
CA LEU A 400 20.58 -47.52 21.39
C LEU A 400 19.62 -46.63 22.22
N LEU A 401 18.62 -47.20 22.90
CA LEU A 401 17.68 -46.43 23.73
C LEU A 401 17.52 -46.99 25.15
N GLY A 402 18.52 -46.69 25.97
CA GLY A 402 18.42 -46.85 27.42
C GLY A 402 17.42 -45.88 28.05
N LYS A 403 16.31 -46.43 28.55
CA LYS A 403 15.52 -46.00 29.73
C LYS A 403 15.34 -44.48 29.97
N THR A 404 14.20 -43.92 29.55
CA THR A 404 13.21 -43.11 30.33
C THR A 404 12.32 -42.30 29.37
N ASP A 405 11.01 -42.06 29.55
CA ASP A 405 9.95 -42.75 30.32
C ASP A 405 8.55 -42.28 29.80
N VAL A 406 7.46 -42.92 30.26
CA VAL A 406 6.05 -42.50 30.25
C VAL A 406 5.22 -42.59 28.94
N ASN A 407 5.68 -42.12 27.77
CA ASN A 407 4.71 -41.83 26.68
C ASN A 407 4.27 -43.02 25.78
N PHE A 408 4.93 -44.18 25.85
CA PHE A 408 4.66 -45.32 24.96
C PHE A 408 3.30 -46.00 25.22
N ASN A 409 2.92 -46.18 26.48
CA ASN A 409 1.68 -46.89 26.85
C ASN A 409 0.39 -46.19 26.37
N ARG A 410 0.41 -44.86 26.21
CA ARG A 410 -0.77 -44.08 25.78
C ARG A 410 -1.05 -44.24 24.28
N VAL A 411 0.02 -44.35 23.47
CA VAL A 411 -0.05 -44.65 22.04
C VAL A 411 -0.49 -46.10 21.80
N VAL A 412 0.06 -47.06 22.56
CA VAL A 412 -0.33 -48.48 22.45
C VAL A 412 -1.79 -48.72 22.88
N GLN A 413 -2.28 -48.03 23.91
CA GLN A 413 -3.70 -48.12 24.32
C GLN A 413 -4.65 -47.55 23.27
N SER A 414 -4.36 -46.38 22.70
CA SER A 414 -5.20 -45.78 21.67
C SER A 414 -5.21 -46.58 20.36
N TYR A 415 -4.11 -47.28 20.04
CA TYR A 415 -4.06 -48.24 18.93
C TYR A 415 -4.87 -49.52 19.21
N LYS A 416 -4.78 -50.08 20.44
CA LYS A 416 -5.57 -51.26 20.85
C LYS A 416 -7.08 -50.99 20.86
N ILE A 417 -7.52 -49.82 21.32
CA ILE A 417 -8.94 -49.42 21.29
C ILE A 417 -9.43 -49.35 19.84
N ARG A 418 -8.69 -48.68 18.94
CA ARG A 418 -9.05 -48.64 17.50
C ARG A 418 -9.09 -50.02 16.86
N LYS A 419 -8.18 -50.94 17.23
CA LYS A 419 -8.18 -52.31 16.72
C LYS A 419 -9.41 -53.09 17.18
N MET A 420 -9.75 -53.03 18.47
CA MET A 420 -10.99 -53.62 19.01
C MET A 420 -12.25 -53.03 18.36
N GLN A 421 -12.29 -51.71 18.09
CA GLN A 421 -13.42 -51.07 17.42
C GLN A 421 -13.61 -51.56 15.96
N LEU A 422 -12.53 -51.95 15.28
CA LEU A 422 -12.56 -52.53 13.94
C LEU A 422 -12.93 -54.02 13.95
N GLU A 423 -12.38 -54.78 14.90
CA GLU A 423 -12.66 -56.22 15.07
C GLU A 423 -14.12 -56.48 15.49
N ILE A 424 -14.68 -55.68 16.40
CA ILE A 424 -16.12 -55.76 16.78
C ILE A 424 -17.05 -55.46 15.59
N ASN A 425 -16.65 -54.55 14.69
CA ASN A 425 -17.44 -54.21 13.50
C ASN A 425 -17.35 -55.24 12.37
N THR A 426 -16.47 -56.25 12.46
CA THR A 426 -16.31 -57.28 11.43
C THR A 426 -16.91 -58.64 11.81
N GLU A 427 -17.22 -58.91 13.09
CA GLU A 427 -17.80 -60.20 13.51
C GLU A 427 -19.34 -60.24 13.64
N MET A 428 -20.05 -59.10 13.64
CA MET A 428 -21.54 -59.09 13.65
C MET A 428 -22.18 -59.09 12.25
N GLY A 429 -21.49 -59.67 11.26
CA GLY A 429 -21.84 -59.62 9.84
C GLY A 429 -22.63 -60.81 9.28
N GLN A 430 -23.35 -61.61 10.10
CA GLN A 430 -24.17 -62.72 9.59
C GLN A 430 -25.16 -63.30 10.63
N THR A 431 -26.38 -62.73 10.71
CA THR A 431 -27.68 -63.47 10.74
C THR A 431 -28.88 -62.50 10.77
N ASP A 432 -30.02 -63.01 10.30
CA ASP A 432 -31.41 -62.55 10.49
C ASP A 432 -31.95 -61.32 9.73
N CYS A 433 -32.89 -61.64 8.82
CA CYS A 433 -33.85 -60.73 8.24
C CYS A 433 -34.82 -60.17 9.29
N SER A 434 -34.77 -58.87 9.55
CA SER A 434 -35.97 -58.12 9.96
C SER A 434 -35.87 -56.66 9.50
N MET A 435 -37.00 -56.04 9.12
CA MET A 435 -37.04 -54.63 8.78
C MET A 435 -36.87 -53.78 10.04
N SER A 436 -35.77 -53.03 10.15
CA SER A 436 -35.63 -51.95 11.15
C SER A 436 -35.37 -50.62 10.45
N LEU A 437 -36.27 -49.65 10.66
CA LEU A 437 -36.09 -48.27 10.25
C LEU A 437 -34.83 -47.68 10.91
N LYS A 438 -33.82 -47.32 10.11
CA LYS A 438 -32.72 -46.47 10.58
C LYS A 438 -33.21 -45.02 10.71
N PRO A 439 -32.79 -44.27 11.75
CA PRO A 439 -33.10 -42.84 11.86
C PRO A 439 -32.53 -42.07 10.68
N LYS A 440 -33.27 -41.06 10.21
CA LYS A 440 -32.99 -40.33 8.98
C LYS A 440 -32.03 -39.17 9.27
N VAL A 441 -30.73 -39.45 9.29
CA VAL A 441 -29.69 -38.42 9.47
C VAL A 441 -29.76 -37.41 8.32
N GLY A 442 -29.73 -36.11 8.65
CA GLY A 442 -29.74 -35.03 7.67
C GLY A 442 -28.49 -35.04 6.77
N SER A 443 -28.65 -34.63 5.51
CA SER A 443 -27.53 -34.56 4.55
C SER A 443 -26.53 -33.46 4.96
N TRP A 444 -25.23 -33.73 4.83
CA TRP A 444 -24.18 -32.80 5.27
C TRP A 444 -23.17 -32.53 4.15
N ILE A 445 -23.15 -31.31 3.65
CA ILE A 445 -22.16 -30.82 2.69
C ILE A 445 -21.56 -29.52 3.22
N VAL A 446 -20.58 -29.64 4.12
CA VAL A 446 -19.79 -28.51 4.64
C VAL A 446 -18.30 -28.83 4.43
N PRO A 447 -17.52 -27.99 3.73
CA PRO A 447 -16.15 -28.31 3.31
C PRO A 447 -15.07 -28.05 4.38
N PHE A 448 -15.46 -27.70 5.61
CA PHE A 448 -14.57 -27.24 6.68
C PHE A 448 -14.78 -28.01 8.00
N ASP A 449 -13.68 -28.36 8.66
CA ASP A 449 -13.69 -28.92 10.03
C ASP A 449 -14.09 -27.84 11.06
N ARG A 450 -14.78 -28.23 12.13
CA ARG A 450 -15.13 -27.29 13.22
C ARG A 450 -13.87 -26.68 13.84
N ASN A 451 -13.86 -25.35 13.96
CA ASN A 451 -12.73 -24.64 14.55
C ASN A 451 -12.68 -24.79 16.07
N SER A 452 -11.88 -25.75 16.54
CA SER A 452 -11.61 -26.01 17.97
C SER A 452 -11.01 -24.83 18.75
N LYS A 453 -10.51 -23.78 18.07
CA LYS A 453 -9.96 -22.56 18.69
C LYS A 453 -10.93 -21.36 18.66
N TYR A 454 -12.14 -21.55 18.13
CA TYR A 454 -13.15 -20.51 18.00
C TYR A 454 -13.48 -19.83 19.34
N VAL A 455 -13.69 -18.52 19.30
CA VAL A 455 -14.03 -17.69 20.46
C VAL A 455 -15.40 -17.08 20.22
N ASN A 456 -16.40 -17.52 20.98
CA ASN A 456 -17.79 -17.11 20.75
C ASN A 456 -17.95 -15.57 20.87
N GLY A 457 -18.66 -14.97 19.91
CA GLY A 457 -18.97 -13.54 19.85
C GLY A 457 -20.43 -13.25 20.17
N GLY A 458 -20.74 -12.06 20.68
CA GLY A 458 -22.09 -11.72 21.18
C GLY A 458 -23.21 -11.89 20.16
N ILE A 459 -22.96 -11.62 18.87
CA ILE A 459 -23.97 -11.78 17.81
C ILE A 459 -24.33 -13.25 17.50
N MET A 460 -23.52 -14.21 17.96
CA MET A 460 -23.73 -15.62 17.64
C MET A 460 -25.08 -16.11 18.14
N ASP A 461 -25.45 -15.70 19.34
CA ASP A 461 -26.63 -16.22 20.02
C ASP A 461 -27.91 -15.61 19.40
N ASP A 462 -27.88 -14.33 19.01
CA ASP A 462 -28.96 -13.67 18.24
C ASP A 462 -29.16 -14.30 16.84
N VAL A 463 -28.07 -14.56 16.12
CA VAL A 463 -28.14 -15.20 14.79
C VAL A 463 -28.58 -16.66 14.90
N SER A 464 -28.07 -17.41 15.90
CA SER A 464 -28.46 -18.79 16.16
C SER A 464 -29.96 -18.88 16.44
N LYS A 465 -30.48 -17.99 17.28
CA LYS A 465 -31.91 -17.89 17.57
C LYS A 465 -32.74 -17.69 16.31
N ASN A 466 -32.37 -16.72 15.47
CA ASN A 466 -33.10 -16.44 14.23
C ASN A 466 -33.10 -17.60 13.22
N ILE A 467 -32.04 -18.41 13.18
CA ILE A 467 -31.89 -19.51 12.21
C ILE A 467 -32.47 -20.83 12.75
N LEU A 468 -32.42 -21.06 14.06
CA LEU A 468 -32.67 -22.37 14.71
C LEU A 468 -33.94 -22.41 15.57
N GLU A 469 -34.42 -21.27 16.08
CA GLU A 469 -35.59 -21.20 16.97
C GLU A 469 -36.83 -20.56 16.31
N THR A 470 -36.66 -19.72 15.28
CA THR A 470 -37.77 -19.00 14.64
C THR A 470 -38.53 -19.85 13.62
N SER A 471 -39.82 -20.09 13.86
CA SER A 471 -40.71 -20.75 12.91
C SER A 471 -41.14 -19.82 11.77
N GLY A 472 -40.52 -19.92 10.59
CA GLY A 472 -40.85 -19.12 9.41
C GLY A 472 -39.75 -19.12 8.35
N ILE A 473 -39.97 -18.40 7.23
CA ILE A 473 -38.95 -18.26 6.17
C ILE A 473 -37.85 -17.32 6.66
N SER A 474 -36.78 -17.88 7.21
CA SER A 474 -35.62 -17.14 7.71
C SER A 474 -34.59 -16.97 6.58
N LYS A 475 -34.56 -15.79 5.95
CA LYS A 475 -33.38 -15.30 5.21
C LYS A 475 -32.61 -14.39 6.14
N THR A 476 -31.38 -14.76 6.51
CA THR A 476 -30.51 -14.02 7.43
C THR A 476 -29.21 -13.64 6.74
N ALA A 477 -28.74 -12.40 6.89
CA ALA A 477 -27.46 -11.97 6.34
C ALA A 477 -26.53 -11.45 7.42
N ILE A 478 -25.31 -11.98 7.46
CA ILE A 478 -24.21 -11.51 8.29
C ILE A 478 -23.26 -10.69 7.40
N TYR A 479 -23.08 -9.41 7.74
CA TYR A 479 -22.18 -8.51 7.02
C TYR A 479 -21.11 -7.91 7.91
N GLY A 480 -20.07 -7.34 7.31
CA GLY A 480 -18.98 -6.70 8.03
C GLY A 480 -17.64 -6.88 7.33
N LEU A 481 -16.58 -6.48 8.03
CA LEU A 481 -15.26 -6.27 7.45
C LEU A 481 -14.60 -7.54 6.86
N GLY A 482 -13.64 -7.35 5.96
CA GLY A 482 -12.77 -8.43 5.49
C GLY A 482 -11.97 -9.02 6.66
N GLY A 483 -11.99 -10.34 6.84
CA GLY A 483 -11.22 -11.00 7.91
C GLY A 483 -11.83 -10.92 9.33
N VAL A 484 -13.02 -10.31 9.51
CA VAL A 484 -13.70 -10.19 10.82
C VAL A 484 -14.30 -11.52 11.35
N GLY A 485 -14.24 -12.61 10.56
CA GLY A 485 -14.65 -13.95 11.01
C GLY A 485 -16.05 -14.41 10.60
N LYS A 486 -16.77 -13.71 9.70
CA LYS A 486 -18.13 -14.07 9.24
C LYS A 486 -18.28 -15.56 8.85
N THR A 487 -17.37 -16.07 8.03
CA THR A 487 -17.32 -17.48 7.61
C THR A 487 -17.18 -18.45 8.79
N GLN A 488 -16.43 -18.07 9.84
CA GLN A 488 -16.28 -18.88 11.05
C GLN A 488 -17.55 -18.88 11.91
N ILE A 489 -18.29 -17.77 11.95
CA ILE A 489 -19.61 -17.68 12.60
C ILE A 489 -20.60 -18.58 11.84
N ALA A 490 -20.67 -18.49 10.51
CA ALA A 490 -21.51 -19.36 9.69
C ALA A 490 -21.16 -20.85 9.83
N LEU A 491 -19.87 -21.18 9.95
CA LEU A 491 -19.41 -22.54 10.20
C LEU A 491 -19.83 -23.07 11.58
N GLU A 492 -19.69 -22.28 12.64
CA GLU A 492 -20.17 -22.66 13.97
C GLU A 492 -21.71 -22.81 13.99
N ILE A 493 -22.45 -22.00 13.23
CA ILE A 493 -23.91 -22.15 13.06
C ILE A 493 -24.24 -23.49 12.39
N ALA A 494 -23.52 -23.88 11.33
CA ALA A 494 -23.71 -25.17 10.67
C ALA A 494 -23.57 -26.36 11.64
N TYR A 495 -22.52 -26.37 12.47
CA TYR A 495 -22.32 -27.42 13.47
C TYR A 495 -23.41 -27.40 14.54
N ARG A 496 -23.79 -26.23 15.07
CA ARG A 496 -24.87 -26.13 16.07
C ARG A 496 -26.23 -26.55 15.51
N ALA A 497 -26.52 -26.28 14.23
CA ALA A 497 -27.74 -26.71 13.57
C ALA A 497 -27.89 -28.24 13.58
N GLN A 498 -26.81 -28.96 13.25
CA GLN A 498 -26.76 -30.42 13.27
C GLN A 498 -26.75 -31.00 14.71
N GLU A 499 -26.11 -30.31 15.67
CA GLU A 499 -26.12 -30.71 17.09
C GLU A 499 -27.51 -30.59 17.73
N ILE A 500 -28.27 -29.54 17.40
CA ILE A 500 -29.62 -29.30 17.92
C ILE A 500 -30.66 -30.14 17.17
N ASN A 501 -30.51 -30.32 15.85
CA ASN A 501 -31.40 -31.12 15.03
C ASN A 501 -30.60 -32.06 14.08
N PRO A 502 -30.36 -33.32 14.49
CA PRO A 502 -29.64 -34.31 13.67
C PRO A 502 -30.32 -34.70 12.35
N GLU A 503 -31.60 -34.37 12.17
CA GLU A 503 -32.34 -34.57 10.90
C GLU A 503 -32.22 -33.36 9.96
N CYS A 504 -31.63 -32.24 10.42
CA CYS A 504 -31.44 -31.05 9.62
C CYS A 504 -30.35 -31.26 8.55
N SER A 505 -30.69 -31.00 7.29
CA SER A 505 -29.75 -31.09 6.17
C SER A 505 -29.03 -29.75 5.96
N VAL A 506 -27.70 -29.73 6.03
CA VAL A 506 -26.89 -28.51 5.97
C VAL A 506 -26.00 -28.51 4.73
N PHE A 507 -26.12 -27.47 3.91
CA PHE A 507 -25.41 -27.35 2.64
C PHE A 507 -24.67 -26.00 2.53
N TRP A 508 -23.40 -26.08 2.15
CA TRP A 508 -22.51 -24.93 2.01
C TRP A 508 -22.28 -24.59 0.53
N ILE A 509 -22.53 -23.33 0.16
CA ILE A 509 -22.52 -22.83 -1.21
C ILE A 509 -21.52 -21.66 -1.30
N PRO A 510 -20.39 -21.81 -2.02
CA PRO A 510 -19.49 -20.70 -2.29
C PRO A 510 -20.16 -19.72 -3.27
N ALA A 511 -20.42 -18.49 -2.84
CA ALA A 511 -21.12 -17.47 -3.63
C ALA A 511 -20.13 -16.52 -4.37
N MET A 512 -18.96 -17.05 -4.76
CA MET A 512 -17.84 -16.27 -5.33
C MET A 512 -18.03 -15.91 -6.81
N SER A 513 -18.85 -16.68 -7.53
CA SER A 513 -19.18 -16.50 -8.95
C SER A 513 -20.40 -17.34 -9.35
N HIS A 514 -20.98 -17.04 -10.51
CA HIS A 514 -22.09 -17.78 -11.12
C HIS A 514 -21.80 -19.29 -11.26
N GLU A 515 -20.60 -19.65 -11.71
CA GLU A 515 -20.20 -21.05 -11.87
C GLU A 515 -19.97 -21.73 -10.51
N SER A 516 -19.44 -21.04 -9.49
CA SER A 516 -19.26 -21.65 -8.16
C SER A 516 -20.59 -22.00 -7.48
N ILE A 517 -21.62 -21.18 -7.71
CA ILE A 517 -23.00 -21.50 -7.29
C ILE A 517 -23.53 -22.69 -8.11
N LYS A 518 -23.43 -22.67 -9.44
CA LYS A 518 -23.89 -23.78 -10.30
C LYS A 518 -23.25 -25.13 -9.93
N GLN A 519 -21.94 -25.17 -9.67
CA GLN A 519 -21.23 -26.38 -9.25
C GLN A 519 -21.65 -26.87 -7.84
N ALA A 520 -21.90 -25.96 -6.90
CA ALA A 520 -22.44 -26.32 -5.59
C ALA A 520 -23.86 -26.90 -5.71
N PHE A 521 -24.74 -26.28 -6.50
CA PHE A 521 -26.10 -26.80 -6.76
C PHE A 521 -26.08 -28.17 -7.45
N LEU A 522 -25.15 -28.42 -8.38
CA LEU A 522 -24.94 -29.73 -8.99
C LEU A 522 -24.47 -30.78 -7.98
N THR A 523 -23.56 -30.41 -7.08
CA THR A 523 -23.10 -31.28 -5.99
C THR A 523 -24.25 -31.63 -5.05
N ILE A 524 -25.09 -30.64 -4.69
CA ILE A 524 -26.28 -30.84 -3.85
C ILE A 524 -27.28 -31.76 -4.54
N ALA A 525 -27.63 -31.48 -5.81
CA ALA A 525 -28.59 -32.26 -6.60
C ALA A 525 -28.21 -33.74 -6.70
N ASN A 526 -26.94 -34.04 -6.99
CA ASN A 526 -26.41 -35.40 -7.02
C ASN A 526 -26.51 -36.09 -5.64
N HIS A 527 -26.26 -35.35 -4.55
CA HIS A 527 -26.30 -35.89 -3.18
C HIS A 527 -27.72 -36.19 -2.68
N ILE A 528 -28.73 -35.40 -3.10
CA ILE A 528 -30.14 -35.65 -2.80
C ILE A 528 -30.83 -36.60 -3.80
N GLY A 529 -30.10 -37.11 -4.80
CA GLY A 529 -30.59 -38.11 -5.75
C GLY A 529 -31.48 -37.57 -6.87
N LEU A 530 -31.39 -36.28 -7.21
CA LEU A 530 -32.06 -35.73 -8.40
C LEU A 530 -31.35 -36.22 -9.66
N VAL A 531 -32.07 -36.98 -10.51
CA VAL A 531 -31.53 -37.51 -11.77
C VAL A 531 -31.53 -36.40 -12.82
N VAL A 532 -30.34 -35.89 -13.16
CA VAL A 532 -30.16 -34.85 -14.19
C VAL A 532 -30.01 -35.51 -15.56
N VAL A 533 -31.07 -35.48 -16.38
CA VAL A 533 -31.07 -36.06 -17.74
C VAL A 533 -30.99 -34.94 -18.78
N ASN A 534 -29.81 -34.74 -19.40
CA ASN A 534 -29.59 -33.94 -20.62
C ASN A 534 -30.42 -32.64 -20.75
N GLN A 535 -30.38 -31.78 -19.73
CA GLN A 535 -31.07 -30.48 -19.71
C GLN A 535 -30.13 -29.34 -19.34
N GLU A 536 -30.52 -28.11 -19.70
CA GLU A 536 -29.70 -26.91 -19.52
C GLU A 536 -29.41 -26.63 -18.04
N LYS A 537 -28.24 -26.04 -17.76
CA LYS A 537 -27.71 -25.81 -16.39
C LYS A 537 -28.65 -25.02 -15.46
N ASP A 538 -29.66 -24.34 -15.99
CA ASP A 538 -30.58 -23.49 -15.21
C ASP A 538 -31.84 -24.24 -14.71
N GLU A 539 -32.27 -25.30 -15.39
CA GLU A 539 -33.38 -26.16 -14.91
C GLU A 539 -32.98 -26.96 -13.65
N LEU A 540 -31.68 -27.25 -13.50
CA LEU A 540 -31.10 -27.87 -12.32
C LEU A 540 -31.35 -27.05 -11.04
N ILE A 541 -31.13 -25.73 -11.11
CA ILE A 541 -31.30 -24.83 -9.96
C ILE A 541 -32.77 -24.79 -9.55
N ARG A 542 -33.70 -24.69 -10.52
CA ARG A 542 -35.16 -24.79 -10.26
C ARG A 542 -35.54 -26.14 -9.66
N SER A 543 -34.94 -27.24 -10.09
CA SER A 543 -35.22 -28.58 -9.53
C SER A 543 -34.82 -28.68 -8.07
N VAL A 544 -33.66 -28.13 -7.70
CA VAL A 544 -33.20 -28.04 -6.30
C VAL A 544 -34.08 -27.08 -5.48
N GLN A 545 -34.47 -25.93 -6.04
CA GLN A 545 -35.40 -24.99 -5.41
C GLN A 545 -36.75 -25.65 -5.11
N ASN A 546 -37.32 -26.36 -6.09
CA ASN A 546 -38.59 -27.08 -5.97
C ASN A 546 -38.52 -28.21 -4.95
N HIS A 547 -37.37 -28.89 -4.83
CA HIS A 547 -37.16 -29.89 -3.79
C HIS A 547 -37.18 -29.26 -2.40
N PHE A 548 -36.34 -28.25 -2.12
CA PHE A 548 -36.26 -27.66 -0.77
C PHE A 548 -37.50 -26.84 -0.37
N SER A 549 -38.31 -26.39 -1.32
CA SER A 549 -39.58 -25.69 -1.03
C SER A 549 -40.72 -26.66 -0.64
N GLN A 550 -40.55 -27.97 -0.76
CA GLN A 550 -41.52 -28.98 -0.30
C GLN A 550 -41.35 -29.30 1.19
N GLN A 551 -42.46 -29.46 1.91
CA GLN A 551 -42.44 -29.90 3.32
C GLN A 551 -41.82 -31.29 3.52
N ALA A 552 -41.87 -32.16 2.51
CA ALA A 552 -41.28 -33.51 2.56
C ALA A 552 -39.74 -33.51 2.72
N SER A 553 -39.09 -32.38 2.43
CA SER A 553 -37.64 -32.20 2.52
C SER A 553 -37.15 -31.89 3.94
N GLY A 554 -38.06 -31.78 4.92
CA GLY A 554 -37.74 -31.62 6.34
C GLY A 554 -37.03 -30.31 6.67
N HIS A 555 -36.22 -30.33 7.73
CA HIS A 555 -35.42 -29.18 8.14
C HIS A 555 -34.15 -29.05 7.29
N TRP A 556 -33.85 -27.84 6.84
CA TRP A 556 -32.63 -27.58 6.08
C TRP A 556 -32.03 -26.19 6.33
N LEU A 557 -30.72 -26.07 6.12
CA LEU A 557 -29.95 -24.84 6.19
C LEU A 557 -29.05 -24.70 4.96
N LEU A 558 -29.28 -23.65 4.17
CA LEU A 558 -28.40 -23.25 3.07
C LEU A 558 -27.49 -22.10 3.51
N ILE A 559 -26.17 -22.26 3.36
CA ILE A 559 -25.18 -21.24 3.72
C ILE A 559 -24.47 -20.75 2.46
N PHE A 560 -24.75 -19.51 2.05
CA PHE A 560 -24.08 -18.84 0.94
C PHE A 560 -22.92 -17.98 1.48
N ASP A 561 -21.68 -18.41 1.25
CA ASP A 561 -20.49 -17.74 1.79
C ASP A 561 -19.80 -16.86 0.74
N ASN A 562 -19.48 -15.62 1.12
CA ASN A 562 -18.93 -14.54 0.30
C ASN A 562 -19.86 -14.05 -0.83
N ALA A 563 -21.14 -13.84 -0.52
CA ALA A 563 -22.13 -13.18 -1.37
C ALA A 563 -21.82 -11.67 -1.51
N ASP A 564 -20.68 -11.32 -2.10
CA ASP A 564 -20.15 -9.95 -2.16
C ASP A 564 -20.62 -9.17 -3.41
N ASP A 565 -20.91 -9.86 -4.51
CA ASP A 565 -21.30 -9.25 -5.79
C ASP A 565 -22.81 -9.03 -5.85
N ILE A 566 -23.27 -7.79 -6.06
CA ILE A 566 -24.70 -7.47 -6.15
C ILE A 566 -25.30 -7.83 -7.50
N GLU A 567 -24.52 -7.75 -8.59
CA GLU A 567 -24.99 -8.01 -9.94
C GLU A 567 -25.36 -9.50 -10.12
N LEU A 568 -24.65 -10.38 -9.40
CA LEU A 568 -24.93 -11.82 -9.32
C LEU A 568 -26.36 -12.13 -8.85
N TRP A 569 -26.99 -11.26 -8.05
CA TRP A 569 -28.31 -11.50 -7.46
C TRP A 569 -29.45 -10.79 -8.17
N ASP A 570 -29.17 -9.67 -8.85
CA ASP A 570 -30.18 -8.77 -9.43
C ASP A 570 -30.23 -8.79 -10.98
N ASP A 571 -29.18 -9.25 -11.70
CA ASP A 571 -29.10 -9.12 -13.17
C ASP A 571 -29.26 -10.46 -13.93
N PRO A 572 -30.46 -10.76 -14.49
CA PRO A 572 -30.68 -11.95 -15.31
C PRO A 572 -29.95 -11.93 -16.67
N SER A 573 -29.46 -10.77 -17.14
CA SER A 573 -28.79 -10.69 -18.45
C SER A 573 -27.39 -11.31 -18.46
N LYS A 574 -26.73 -11.41 -17.29
CA LYS A 574 -25.37 -11.97 -17.13
C LYS A 574 -25.35 -13.44 -16.71
N SER A 575 -26.47 -13.98 -16.23
CA SER A 575 -26.61 -15.38 -15.82
C SER A 575 -26.87 -16.35 -16.97
N GLY A 576 -27.38 -15.82 -18.09
CA GLY A 576 -27.99 -16.59 -19.19
C GLY A 576 -29.44 -17.02 -18.92
N SER A 577 -30.01 -16.65 -17.77
CA SER A 577 -31.33 -17.10 -17.29
C SER A 577 -32.41 -16.03 -17.45
N THR A 578 -33.68 -16.45 -17.55
CA THR A 578 -34.83 -15.52 -17.61
C THR A 578 -35.19 -14.87 -16.27
N GLU A 579 -34.65 -15.37 -15.17
CA GLU A 579 -34.98 -15.02 -13.78
C GLU A 579 -33.70 -14.77 -12.99
N SER A 580 -33.77 -13.92 -11.95
CA SER A 580 -32.64 -13.60 -11.08
C SER A 580 -32.35 -14.71 -10.07
N PHE A 581 -31.08 -14.85 -9.63
CA PHE A 581 -30.74 -15.87 -8.62
C PHE A 581 -31.49 -15.70 -7.29
N ARG A 582 -31.91 -14.48 -6.97
CA ARG A 582 -32.69 -14.16 -5.76
C ARG A 582 -34.10 -14.76 -5.79
N GLU A 583 -34.69 -14.87 -6.98
CA GLU A 583 -36.00 -15.50 -7.22
C GLU A 583 -35.89 -17.03 -7.23
N LEU A 584 -34.71 -17.58 -7.53
CA LEU A 584 -34.41 -19.01 -7.55
C LEU A 584 -34.05 -19.60 -6.16
N LEU A 585 -34.13 -18.81 -5.08
CA LEU A 585 -33.90 -19.29 -3.71
C LEU A 585 -35.12 -20.08 -3.18
N PRO A 586 -34.94 -21.25 -2.55
CA PRO A 586 -36.04 -22.01 -1.96
C PRO A 586 -36.66 -21.30 -0.77
N SER A 587 -37.94 -21.59 -0.52
CA SER A 587 -38.71 -21.01 0.59
C SER A 587 -39.56 -22.09 1.26
N SER A 588 -39.33 -22.32 2.55
CA SER A 588 -40.04 -23.32 3.36
C SER A 588 -40.10 -22.84 4.82
N PRO A 589 -41.19 -23.11 5.57
CA PRO A 589 -41.25 -22.81 7.01
C PRO A 589 -40.34 -23.69 7.87
N LEU A 590 -39.74 -24.75 7.30
CA LEU A 590 -38.77 -25.63 7.95
C LEU A 590 -37.32 -25.31 7.51
N GLY A 591 -37.13 -24.33 6.62
CA GLY A 591 -35.85 -24.04 5.97
C GLY A 591 -35.32 -22.63 6.24
N SER A 592 -34.04 -22.54 6.55
CA SER A 592 -33.32 -21.28 6.75
C SER A 592 -32.22 -21.07 5.69
N THR A 593 -32.00 -19.82 5.30
CA THR A 593 -30.88 -19.43 4.43
C THR A 593 -30.03 -18.36 5.10
N LEU A 594 -28.72 -18.62 5.19
CA LEU A 594 -27.71 -17.73 5.76
C LEU A 594 -26.78 -17.20 4.66
N PHE A 595 -26.60 -15.89 4.59
CA PHE A 595 -25.63 -15.24 3.71
C PHE A 595 -24.47 -14.64 4.52
N THR A 596 -23.23 -14.82 4.06
CA THR A 596 -22.08 -14.01 4.52
C THR A 596 -21.69 -13.04 3.40
N THR A 597 -21.49 -11.75 3.73
CA THR A 597 -21.10 -10.73 2.74
C THR A 597 -20.26 -9.63 3.37
N ARG A 598 -19.48 -8.90 2.56
CA ARG A 598 -18.75 -7.69 2.96
C ARG A 598 -19.58 -6.43 2.77
N SER A 599 -20.62 -6.50 1.95
CA SER A 599 -21.40 -5.33 1.54
C SER A 599 -22.68 -5.22 2.35
N ALA A 600 -22.81 -4.15 3.14
CA ALA A 600 -24.05 -3.82 3.84
C ALA A 600 -25.25 -3.71 2.88
N LYS A 601 -25.01 -3.20 1.65
CA LYS A 601 -26.04 -3.08 0.60
C LYS A 601 -26.51 -4.44 0.10
N VAL A 602 -25.61 -5.41 -0.08
CA VAL A 602 -25.99 -6.77 -0.51
C VAL A 602 -26.72 -7.50 0.61
N ALA A 603 -26.28 -7.34 1.87
CA ALA A 603 -27.00 -7.89 3.03
C ALA A 603 -28.44 -7.36 3.12
N GLN A 604 -28.62 -6.05 2.91
CA GLN A 604 -29.93 -5.42 2.87
C GLN A 604 -30.80 -5.92 1.72
N ASN A 605 -30.20 -6.19 0.55
CA ASN A 605 -30.92 -6.76 -0.58
C ASN A 605 -31.33 -8.22 -0.34
N LEU A 606 -30.49 -9.04 0.30
CA LEU A 606 -30.72 -10.48 0.45
C LEU A 606 -31.63 -10.86 1.64
N ALA A 607 -31.55 -10.14 2.76
CA ALA A 607 -32.22 -10.53 4.01
C ALA A 607 -33.24 -9.52 4.57
N SER A 608 -33.37 -8.33 3.98
CA SER A 608 -34.32 -7.25 4.29
C SER A 608 -34.33 -6.71 5.74
N GLU A 609 -34.68 -7.57 6.71
CA GLU A 609 -34.87 -7.26 8.13
C GLU A 609 -33.85 -8.00 9.02
N ASN A 610 -33.50 -9.25 8.71
CA ASN A 610 -32.62 -10.09 9.53
C ASN A 610 -31.14 -9.89 9.16
N ILE A 611 -30.61 -8.70 9.45
CA ILE A 611 -29.27 -8.28 9.02
C ILE A 611 -28.38 -7.97 10.22
N PHE A 612 -27.28 -8.70 10.35
CA PHE A 612 -26.37 -8.61 11.49
C PHE A 612 -25.00 -8.07 11.04
N ASN A 613 -24.56 -6.97 11.65
CA ASN A 613 -23.20 -6.46 11.48
C ASN A 613 -22.24 -7.21 12.42
N VAL A 614 -21.11 -7.68 11.91
CA VAL A 614 -20.00 -8.21 12.72
C VAL A 614 -18.99 -7.10 12.98
N PRO A 615 -18.96 -6.52 14.19
CA PRO A 615 -17.93 -5.55 14.55
C PRO A 615 -16.57 -6.24 14.75
N GLU A 616 -15.51 -5.43 14.77
CA GLU A 616 -14.19 -5.82 15.26
C GLU A 616 -14.29 -6.41 16.70
N MET A 617 -13.32 -7.24 17.08
CA MET A 617 -13.32 -7.83 18.42
C MET A 617 -12.97 -6.78 19.47
N ASP A 618 -13.52 -6.92 20.68
CA ASP A 618 -12.95 -6.22 21.83
C ASP A 618 -11.61 -6.83 22.25
N LEU A 619 -10.82 -6.04 23.00
CA LEU A 619 -9.52 -6.44 23.53
C LEU A 619 -9.54 -7.81 24.24
N LYS A 620 -10.60 -8.12 24.99
CA LYS A 620 -10.71 -9.37 25.77
C LYS A 620 -10.90 -10.58 24.87
N ARG A 621 -11.75 -10.48 23.83
CA ARG A 621 -11.93 -11.51 22.80
C ARG A 621 -10.67 -11.66 21.95
N ALA A 622 -10.08 -10.56 21.50
CA ALA A 622 -8.86 -10.56 20.69
C ALA A 622 -7.66 -11.18 21.41
N THR A 623 -7.45 -10.84 22.69
CA THR A 623 -6.42 -11.46 23.56
C THR A 623 -6.65 -12.96 23.70
N ARG A 624 -7.90 -13.41 23.85
CA ARG A 624 -8.23 -14.84 23.93
C ARG A 624 -7.99 -15.58 22.59
N VAL A 625 -8.27 -14.95 21.45
CA VAL A 625 -7.92 -15.50 20.13
C VAL A 625 -6.40 -15.62 19.97
N LEU A 626 -5.64 -14.56 20.29
CA LEU A 626 -4.17 -14.58 20.25
C LEU A 626 -3.59 -15.68 21.16
N ARG A 627 -4.06 -15.75 22.42
CA ARG A 627 -3.65 -16.80 23.38
C ARG A 627 -4.05 -18.21 22.93
N ASN A 628 -5.12 -18.39 22.17
CA ASN A 628 -5.47 -19.71 21.58
C ASN A 628 -4.54 -20.09 20.40
N LEU A 629 -4.00 -19.11 19.68
CA LEU A 629 -3.24 -19.32 18.44
C LEU A 629 -1.72 -19.42 18.67
N ILE A 630 -1.14 -18.61 19.55
CA ILE A 630 0.28 -18.69 19.94
C ILE A 630 0.57 -20.00 20.69
N ILE A 631 1.75 -20.60 20.47
CA ILE A 631 2.22 -21.81 21.16
C ILE A 631 2.75 -21.47 22.56
N LYS A 632 3.72 -20.56 22.67
CA LYS A 632 4.31 -20.05 23.92
C LYS A 632 3.38 -19.06 24.62
N LYS A 633 2.50 -19.55 25.51
CA LYS A 633 1.40 -18.76 26.11
C LYS A 633 1.87 -17.57 26.94
N ASP A 634 3.04 -17.71 27.55
CA ASP A 634 3.80 -16.73 28.33
C ASP A 634 4.07 -15.43 27.55
N LEU A 635 4.17 -15.48 26.22
CA LEU A 635 4.32 -14.28 25.38
C LEU A 635 3.11 -13.34 25.46
N VAL A 636 1.92 -13.84 25.83
CA VAL A 636 0.65 -13.09 25.89
C VAL A 636 0.36 -12.56 27.31
N ASP A 637 1.28 -12.77 28.25
CA ASP A 637 1.12 -12.32 29.64
C ASP A 637 1.72 -10.90 29.88
N ASP A 638 2.40 -10.33 28.88
CA ASP A 638 2.71 -8.88 28.79
C ASP A 638 1.47 -8.15 28.24
N ASP A 639 0.59 -7.71 29.15
CA ASP A 639 -0.67 -7.03 28.83
C ASP A 639 -0.48 -5.77 27.97
N GLU A 640 0.58 -4.99 28.21
CA GLU A 640 0.85 -3.74 27.49
C GLU A 640 1.23 -4.04 26.03
N SER A 641 2.16 -4.95 25.82
CA SER A 641 2.62 -5.33 24.47
C SER A 641 1.55 -6.09 23.71
N THR A 642 0.76 -6.92 24.41
CA THR A 642 -0.40 -7.60 23.85
C THR A 642 -1.44 -6.58 23.38
N HIS A 643 -1.76 -5.58 24.19
CA HIS A 643 -2.66 -4.49 23.78
C HIS A 643 -2.12 -3.73 22.57
N GLN A 644 -0.85 -3.32 22.60
CA GLN A 644 -0.17 -2.61 21.52
C GLN A 644 -0.13 -3.39 20.18
N LEU A 645 0.04 -4.72 20.23
CA LEU A 645 -0.04 -5.59 19.06
C LEU A 645 -1.47 -5.67 18.52
N LEU A 646 -2.43 -5.94 19.40
CA LEU A 646 -3.83 -6.12 19.01
C LEU A 646 -4.45 -4.83 18.45
N GLU A 647 -4.04 -3.66 18.94
CA GLU A 647 -4.43 -2.37 18.39
C GLU A 647 -3.87 -2.17 16.96
N ARG A 648 -2.59 -2.50 16.71
CA ARG A 648 -1.98 -2.41 15.37
C ARG A 648 -2.61 -3.38 14.36
N LEU A 649 -2.99 -4.57 14.83
CA LEU A 649 -3.75 -5.58 14.08
C LEU A 649 -5.28 -5.31 14.08
N THR A 650 -5.69 -4.15 14.61
CA THR A 650 -7.07 -3.64 14.66
C THR A 650 -8.10 -4.65 15.15
N TYR A 651 -7.68 -5.51 16.08
CA TYR A 651 -8.50 -6.56 16.68
C TYR A 651 -9.14 -7.54 15.66
N LEU A 652 -8.60 -7.62 14.43
CA LEU A 652 -9.12 -8.49 13.37
C LEU A 652 -8.66 -9.93 13.58
N PRO A 653 -9.58 -10.93 13.68
CA PRO A 653 -9.22 -12.34 13.89
C PRO A 653 -8.21 -12.87 12.88
N LEU A 654 -8.34 -12.47 11.61
CA LEU A 654 -7.43 -12.88 10.54
C LEU A 654 -6.01 -12.32 10.72
N ALA A 655 -5.88 -11.04 11.07
CA ALA A 655 -4.59 -10.40 11.28
C ALA A 655 -3.89 -10.95 12.54
N ILE A 656 -4.67 -11.26 13.58
CA ILE A 656 -4.21 -11.95 14.78
C ILE A 656 -3.73 -13.38 14.45
N ALA A 657 -4.43 -14.10 13.57
CA ALA A 657 -4.02 -15.44 13.14
C ALA A 657 -2.72 -15.43 12.32
N GLN A 658 -2.57 -14.48 11.39
CA GLN A 658 -1.34 -14.28 10.64
C GLN A 658 -0.16 -13.96 11.57
N ALA A 659 -0.33 -12.98 12.47
CA ALA A 659 0.70 -12.61 13.43
C ALA A 659 1.09 -13.76 14.36
N ALA A 660 0.11 -14.52 14.87
CA ALA A 660 0.37 -15.70 15.69
C ALA A 660 1.09 -16.81 14.90
N ALA A 661 0.76 -17.02 13.63
CA ALA A 661 1.45 -17.98 12.77
C ALA A 661 2.92 -17.58 12.56
N PHE A 662 3.19 -16.31 12.22
CA PHE A 662 4.54 -15.79 12.08
C PHE A 662 5.36 -15.88 13.37
N ILE A 663 4.77 -15.48 14.51
CA ILE A 663 5.37 -15.59 15.85
C ILE A 663 5.76 -17.05 16.15
N ASN A 664 4.87 -18.00 15.85
CA ASN A 664 5.10 -19.42 16.07
C ASN A 664 6.16 -20.03 15.13
N GLN A 665 6.28 -19.54 13.88
CA GLN A 665 7.21 -20.07 12.88
C GLN A 665 8.63 -19.51 13.05
N ASN A 666 8.76 -18.22 13.35
CA ASN A 666 10.04 -17.50 13.40
C ASN A 666 10.60 -17.30 14.83
N ASP A 667 9.94 -17.90 15.83
CA ASP A 667 10.22 -17.80 17.27
C ASP A 667 10.48 -16.35 17.78
N THR A 668 9.74 -15.39 17.24
CA THR A 668 9.85 -13.97 17.61
C THR A 668 8.87 -13.59 18.72
N GLY A 669 9.28 -12.74 19.66
CA GLY A 669 8.41 -12.22 20.70
C GLY A 669 7.44 -11.14 20.19
N ILE A 670 6.37 -10.86 20.95
CA ILE A 670 5.37 -9.82 20.58
C ILE A 670 6.03 -8.46 20.28
N LYS A 671 7.00 -8.02 21.10
CA LYS A 671 7.75 -6.77 20.87
C LYS A 671 8.58 -6.80 19.58
N GLY A 672 9.13 -7.96 19.21
CA GLY A 672 9.85 -8.14 17.96
C GLY A 672 8.92 -8.01 16.75
N TYR A 673 7.73 -8.63 16.81
CA TYR A 673 6.72 -8.50 15.77
C TYR A 673 6.14 -7.07 15.66
N ILE A 674 5.95 -6.36 16.79
CA ILE A 674 5.59 -4.94 16.78
C ILE A 674 6.66 -4.12 16.06
N GLY A 675 7.95 -4.39 16.29
CA GLY A 675 9.05 -3.73 15.57
C GLY A 675 8.99 -3.92 14.05
N LEU A 676 8.50 -5.07 13.56
CA LEU A 676 8.26 -5.29 12.13
C LEU A 676 7.02 -4.53 11.62
N LEU A 677 5.95 -4.44 12.42
CA LEU A 677 4.73 -3.67 12.09
C LEU A 677 4.92 -2.15 12.11
N ASP A 678 5.94 -1.67 12.81
CA ASP A 678 6.37 -0.26 12.89
C ASP A 678 7.58 0.05 11.99
N GLY A 679 8.03 -0.93 11.19
CA GLY A 679 9.09 -0.79 10.20
C GLY A 679 8.68 0.00 8.94
N HIS A 680 9.43 -0.14 7.85
CA HIS A 680 9.10 0.55 6.60
C HIS A 680 7.81 -0.01 6.00
N GLU A 681 7.11 0.81 5.21
CA GLU A 681 5.83 0.42 4.58
C GLU A 681 5.97 -0.91 3.81
N GLN A 682 7.10 -1.11 3.11
CA GLN A 682 7.46 -2.34 2.39
C GLN A 682 7.60 -3.56 3.31
N ASP A 683 8.25 -3.42 4.48
CA ASP A 683 8.43 -4.51 5.45
C ASP A 683 7.06 -4.99 5.96
N VAL A 684 6.19 -4.04 6.33
CA VAL A 684 4.81 -4.32 6.78
C VAL A 684 3.98 -4.94 5.65
N ILE A 685 4.13 -4.47 4.41
CA ILE A 685 3.44 -5.03 3.24
C ILE A 685 3.90 -6.47 2.99
N SER A 686 5.21 -6.75 3.06
CA SER A 686 5.78 -8.08 2.88
C SER A 686 5.24 -9.04 3.94
N LEU A 687 5.33 -8.65 5.21
CA LEU A 687 4.79 -9.37 6.36
C LEU A 687 3.28 -9.66 6.23
N MET A 688 2.50 -8.67 5.80
CA MET A 688 1.04 -8.80 5.60
C MET A 688 0.65 -9.52 4.30
N SER A 689 1.63 -9.80 3.43
CA SER A 689 1.50 -10.58 2.19
C SER A 689 1.99 -12.02 2.32
N GLU A 690 2.54 -12.40 3.46
CA GLU A 690 3.00 -13.76 3.74
C GLU A 690 1.82 -14.74 3.91
N ASP A 691 1.98 -15.95 3.38
CA ASP A 691 0.97 -17.00 3.40
C ASP A 691 1.08 -17.85 4.68
N PHE A 692 -0.04 -18.26 5.26
CA PHE A 692 -0.06 -19.07 6.49
C PHE A 692 -1.21 -20.08 6.46
N GLU A 693 -1.03 -21.23 7.15
CA GLU A 693 -2.06 -22.27 7.19
C GLU A 693 -3.29 -21.85 8.00
N ASP A 694 -4.41 -21.59 7.32
CA ASP A 694 -5.74 -21.44 7.91
C ASP A 694 -6.66 -22.60 7.48
N LYS A 695 -7.05 -23.46 8.44
CA LYS A 695 -7.96 -24.60 8.19
C LYS A 695 -9.40 -24.19 7.91
N GLY A 696 -9.76 -22.92 8.15
CA GLY A 696 -11.10 -22.37 7.98
C GLY A 696 -11.39 -21.75 6.60
N ARG A 697 -10.55 -22.02 5.59
CA ARG A 697 -10.60 -21.39 4.25
C ARG A 697 -10.56 -22.40 3.10
N TYR A 698 -11.05 -21.97 1.93
CA TYR A 698 -10.98 -22.78 0.71
C TYR A 698 -9.52 -23.03 0.29
N LYS A 699 -9.16 -24.31 0.10
CA LYS A 699 -7.80 -24.82 -0.19
C LYS A 699 -7.11 -24.23 -1.44
N THR A 700 -7.82 -23.44 -2.25
CA THR A 700 -7.35 -22.79 -3.47
C THR A 700 -7.14 -21.28 -3.33
N THR A 701 -7.33 -20.71 -2.12
CA THR A 701 -7.20 -19.27 -1.84
C THR A 701 -5.96 -18.98 -0.99
N LEU A 702 -5.11 -18.05 -1.45
CA LEU A 702 -3.93 -17.58 -0.72
C LEU A 702 -4.34 -16.75 0.52
N ASN A 703 -3.60 -16.87 1.61
CA ASN A 703 -3.98 -16.37 2.94
C ASN A 703 -3.52 -14.95 3.36
N PRO A 704 -2.98 -14.04 2.52
CA PRO A 704 -2.70 -12.68 2.98
C PRO A 704 -3.92 -11.95 3.58
N VAL A 705 -3.74 -11.25 4.70
CA VAL A 705 -4.71 -10.21 5.10
C VAL A 705 -4.85 -9.16 3.99
N ALA A 706 -3.74 -8.81 3.31
CA ALA A 706 -3.74 -7.85 2.21
C ALA A 706 -4.67 -8.25 1.03
N THR A 707 -4.70 -9.53 0.60
CA THR A 707 -5.54 -9.98 -0.53
C THR A 707 -7.03 -9.84 -0.22
N THR A 708 -7.41 -9.94 1.05
CA THR A 708 -8.79 -9.70 1.48
C THR A 708 -9.24 -8.29 1.09
N TRP A 709 -8.44 -7.28 1.41
CA TRP A 709 -8.72 -5.87 1.07
C TRP A 709 -8.60 -5.56 -0.41
N LEU A 710 -7.52 -6.04 -1.06
CA LEU A 710 -7.27 -5.86 -2.49
C LEU A 710 -8.40 -6.46 -3.35
N THR A 711 -9.03 -7.56 -2.89
CA THR A 711 -10.20 -8.13 -3.55
C THR A 711 -11.39 -7.17 -3.52
N SER A 712 -11.68 -6.54 -2.38
CA SER A 712 -12.76 -5.57 -2.25
C SER A 712 -12.48 -4.28 -3.03
N ILE A 713 -11.25 -3.75 -2.98
CA ILE A 713 -10.82 -2.60 -3.81
C ILE A 713 -11.03 -2.91 -5.29
N ALA A 714 -10.57 -4.09 -5.76
CA ALA A 714 -10.69 -4.48 -7.16
C ALA A 714 -12.11 -4.90 -7.60
N GLN A 715 -13.06 -5.06 -6.67
CA GLN A 715 -14.49 -5.22 -6.97
C GLN A 715 -15.15 -3.85 -7.13
N ILE A 716 -14.91 -2.93 -6.18
CA ILE A 716 -15.42 -1.56 -6.25
C ILE A 716 -14.86 -0.85 -7.49
N GLN A 717 -13.58 -1.04 -7.84
CA GLN A 717 -12.96 -0.51 -9.06
C GLN A 717 -13.70 -0.90 -10.34
N LYS A 718 -14.31 -2.10 -10.38
CA LYS A 718 -15.11 -2.54 -11.54
C LYS A 718 -16.49 -1.91 -11.54
N SER A 719 -17.18 -1.93 -10.40
CA SER A 719 -18.57 -1.45 -10.31
C SER A 719 -18.70 0.08 -10.30
N GLN A 720 -17.80 0.76 -9.60
CA GLN A 720 -17.85 2.20 -9.29
C GLN A 720 -16.43 2.79 -9.13
N PRO A 721 -15.69 3.00 -10.23
CA PRO A 721 -14.33 3.56 -10.23
C PRO A 721 -14.13 4.82 -9.38
N PRO A 722 -15.04 5.83 -9.38
CA PRO A 722 -14.82 7.08 -8.65
C PRO A 722 -14.70 6.91 -7.12
N ALA A 723 -15.27 5.83 -6.56
CA ALA A 723 -15.10 5.53 -5.15
C ALA A 723 -13.66 5.09 -4.82
N ILE A 724 -12.98 4.37 -5.73
CA ILE A 724 -11.56 4.00 -5.55
C ILE A 724 -10.63 5.18 -5.84
N GLU A 725 -10.95 6.06 -6.77
CA GLU A 725 -10.23 7.33 -6.95
C GLU A 725 -10.22 8.16 -5.65
N LEU A 726 -11.36 8.24 -4.96
CA LEU A 726 -11.47 8.90 -3.66
C LEU A 726 -10.65 8.19 -2.57
N LEU A 727 -10.62 6.85 -2.56
CA LEU A 727 -9.80 6.06 -1.63
C LEU A 727 -8.29 6.21 -1.92
N ALA A 728 -7.91 6.27 -3.20
CA ALA A 728 -6.53 6.50 -3.65
C ALA A 728 -6.02 7.85 -3.14
N PHE A 729 -6.80 8.91 -3.38
CA PHE A 729 -6.53 10.25 -2.86
C PHE A 729 -6.38 10.25 -1.33
N MET A 730 -7.34 9.68 -0.59
CA MET A 730 -7.27 9.64 0.87
C MET A 730 -6.08 8.83 1.39
N SER A 731 -5.61 7.81 0.65
CA SER A 731 -4.40 7.04 1.00
C SER A 731 -3.09 7.81 0.81
N CYS A 732 -3.13 8.98 0.17
CA CYS A 732 -2.00 9.92 0.09
C CYS A 732 -1.96 10.90 1.27
N LEU A 733 -2.94 10.85 2.19
CA LEU A 733 -3.03 11.69 3.38
C LEU A 733 -2.78 10.87 4.66
N SER A 734 -2.64 11.54 5.80
CA SER A 734 -2.71 10.85 7.12
C SER A 734 -4.03 10.06 7.24
N SER A 735 -3.98 8.85 7.81
CA SER A 735 -5.09 7.89 7.79
C SER A 735 -6.23 8.17 8.77
N ARG A 736 -6.09 9.13 9.69
CA ARG A 736 -7.10 9.49 10.70
C ARG A 736 -7.54 10.95 10.55
N ASP A 737 -8.77 11.24 10.94
CA ASP A 737 -9.36 12.58 11.05
C ASP A 737 -9.42 13.39 9.74
N ILE A 738 -9.38 12.73 8.57
CA ILE A 738 -9.39 13.34 7.23
C ILE A 738 -10.63 14.25 7.07
N PRO A 739 -10.46 15.58 6.90
CA PRO A 739 -11.56 16.49 6.66
C PRO A 739 -12.18 16.28 5.27
N ILE A 740 -13.50 16.16 5.20
CA ILE A 740 -14.24 16.06 3.92
C ILE A 740 -13.98 17.29 3.03
N SER A 741 -13.70 18.45 3.62
CA SER A 741 -13.32 19.68 2.91
C SER A 741 -12.09 19.52 2.02
N LEU A 742 -11.10 18.69 2.39
CA LEU A 742 -9.88 18.44 1.62
C LEU A 742 -10.08 17.52 0.41
N LEU A 743 -11.15 16.74 0.36
CA LEU A 743 -11.39 15.74 -0.69
C LEU A 743 -11.61 16.37 -2.08
N PRO A 744 -11.26 15.70 -3.19
CA PRO A 744 -11.43 16.21 -4.56
C PRO A 744 -12.88 16.61 -4.89
N GLY A 745 -13.02 17.50 -5.88
CA GLY A 745 -14.28 18.14 -6.23
C GLY A 745 -15.24 17.24 -7.02
N SER A 746 -16.32 16.83 -6.36
CA SER A 746 -17.55 16.31 -6.97
C SER A 746 -18.77 16.99 -6.34
N SER A 747 -19.98 16.80 -6.88
CA SER A 747 -21.18 17.32 -6.20
C SER A 747 -21.34 16.65 -4.83
N ALA A 748 -21.89 17.36 -3.83
CA ALA A 748 -22.06 16.82 -2.48
C ALA A 748 -22.87 15.50 -2.46
N VAL A 749 -23.84 15.36 -3.38
CA VAL A 749 -24.61 14.14 -3.58
C VAL A 749 -23.72 12.99 -4.07
N GLU A 750 -22.87 13.24 -5.07
CA GLU A 750 -22.02 12.20 -5.65
C GLU A 750 -20.89 11.78 -4.71
N GLN A 751 -20.27 12.74 -4.02
CA GLN A 751 -19.29 12.48 -2.97
C GLN A 751 -19.90 11.63 -1.84
N SER A 752 -21.14 11.94 -1.43
CA SER A 752 -21.84 11.16 -0.40
C SER A 752 -22.18 9.73 -0.85
N LYS A 753 -22.42 9.48 -2.15
CA LYS A 753 -22.57 8.11 -2.68
C LYS A 753 -21.25 7.36 -2.61
N GLN A 754 -20.17 7.96 -3.13
CA GLN A 754 -18.81 7.38 -3.14
C GLN A 754 -18.35 7.00 -1.72
N LEU A 755 -18.48 7.92 -0.77
CA LEU A 755 -18.19 7.67 0.64
C LEU A 755 -19.10 6.59 1.23
N GLY A 756 -20.40 6.60 0.90
CA GLY A 756 -21.35 5.58 1.34
C GLY A 756 -20.98 4.17 0.85
N ILE A 757 -20.40 4.02 -0.34
CA ILE A 757 -19.91 2.74 -0.86
C ILE A 757 -18.66 2.29 -0.12
N LEU A 758 -17.66 3.16 0.03
CA LEU A 758 -16.46 2.84 0.81
C LEU A 758 -16.79 2.44 2.25
N GLN A 759 -17.76 3.12 2.86
CA GLN A 759 -18.29 2.78 4.19
C GLN A 759 -19.08 1.47 4.20
N ALA A 760 -19.88 1.17 3.16
CA ALA A 760 -20.65 -0.08 3.05
C ALA A 760 -19.77 -1.34 2.87
N TYR A 761 -18.53 -1.17 2.36
CA TYR A 761 -17.48 -2.19 2.34
C TYR A 761 -16.53 -2.12 3.56
N GLY A 762 -16.75 -1.17 4.47
CA GLY A 762 -15.96 -0.96 5.69
C GLY A 762 -14.53 -0.42 5.47
N LEU A 763 -14.21 0.08 4.28
CA LEU A 763 -12.88 0.61 3.95
C LEU A 763 -12.57 1.94 4.65
N ILE A 764 -13.63 2.70 4.99
CA ILE A 764 -13.54 3.95 5.75
C ILE A 764 -14.59 3.99 6.86
N ARG A 765 -14.32 4.80 7.88
CA ARG A 765 -15.25 5.13 8.97
C ARG A 765 -15.54 6.63 8.95
N ARG A 766 -16.80 7.02 9.12
CA ARG A 766 -17.22 8.42 9.30
C ARG A 766 -17.40 8.72 10.79
N HIS A 767 -16.91 9.87 11.23
CA HIS A 767 -17.08 10.36 12.61
C HIS A 767 -18.52 10.82 12.86
N THR A 768 -18.91 10.96 14.13
CA THR A 768 -20.27 11.38 14.54
C THR A 768 -20.63 12.79 14.07
N ASP A 769 -19.65 13.68 13.93
CA ASP A 769 -19.82 15.02 13.35
C ASP A 769 -20.12 15.00 11.84
N SER A 770 -19.95 13.85 11.18
CA SER A 770 -20.06 13.67 9.73
C SER A 770 -19.13 14.53 8.87
N GLN A 771 -18.13 15.21 9.44
CA GLN A 771 -17.15 16.04 8.73
C GLN A 771 -15.77 15.38 8.61
N ARG A 772 -15.46 14.40 9.47
CA ARG A 772 -14.17 13.67 9.48
C ARG A 772 -14.33 12.20 9.08
N LEU A 773 -13.28 11.69 8.44
CA LEU A 773 -13.16 10.31 7.97
C LEU A 773 -11.86 9.66 8.46
N ASP A 774 -11.93 8.39 8.84
CA ASP A 774 -10.74 7.56 9.04
C ASP A 774 -10.65 6.50 7.93
N ILE A 775 -9.45 6.29 7.40
CA ILE A 775 -9.11 5.03 6.73
C ILE A 775 -8.50 4.10 7.78
N HIS A 776 -9.00 2.87 7.84
CA HIS A 776 -8.43 1.81 8.65
C HIS A 776 -6.94 1.57 8.27
N ARG A 777 -5.99 1.56 9.23
CA ARG A 777 -4.52 1.51 8.95
C ARG A 777 -4.13 0.47 7.89
N LEU A 778 -4.64 -0.76 8.00
CA LEU A 778 -4.33 -1.82 7.03
C LEU A 778 -4.91 -1.58 5.63
N VAL A 779 -6.03 -0.85 5.51
CA VAL A 779 -6.61 -0.44 4.22
C VAL A 779 -5.79 0.68 3.59
N HIS A 780 -5.33 1.64 4.40
CA HIS A 780 -4.43 2.71 3.97
C HIS A 780 -3.14 2.14 3.38
N LEU A 781 -2.47 1.23 4.10
CA LEU A 781 -1.29 0.51 3.63
C LEU A 781 -1.57 -0.35 2.38
N ALA A 782 -2.68 -1.09 2.36
CA ALA A 782 -3.04 -1.91 1.20
C ALA A 782 -3.32 -1.07 -0.06
N MET A 783 -3.92 0.12 0.09
CA MET A 783 -4.17 1.04 -1.01
C MET A 783 -2.88 1.72 -1.49
N ARG A 784 -2.00 2.17 -0.60
CA ARG A 784 -0.68 2.71 -0.98
C ARG A 784 0.16 1.66 -1.71
N ASN A 785 0.16 0.41 -1.25
CA ASN A 785 0.78 -0.71 -1.94
C ASN A 785 0.19 -0.97 -3.34
N PHE A 786 -1.14 -0.99 -3.44
CA PHE A 786 -1.87 -1.11 -4.70
C PHE A 786 -1.42 -0.04 -5.70
N LEU A 787 -1.34 1.23 -5.27
CA LEU A 787 -0.88 2.33 -6.12
C LEU A 787 0.62 2.24 -6.47
N ARG A 788 1.47 1.81 -5.52
CA ARG A 788 2.92 1.64 -5.73
C ARG A 788 3.21 0.54 -6.75
N SER A 789 2.57 -0.61 -6.58
CA SER A 789 2.65 -1.75 -7.49
C SER A 789 2.03 -1.54 -8.87
N SER A 790 1.21 -0.48 -9.01
CA SER A 790 0.68 0.04 -10.26
C SER A 790 1.57 1.11 -10.89
N GLU A 791 2.69 1.48 -10.25
CA GLU A 791 3.59 2.59 -10.62
C GLU A 791 2.92 3.99 -10.64
N VAL A 792 1.68 4.12 -10.15
CA VAL A 792 0.94 5.41 -10.12
C VAL A 792 0.90 6.10 -8.75
N LEU A 793 1.50 5.53 -7.69
CA LEU A 793 1.50 6.16 -6.36
C LEU A 793 2.05 7.59 -6.39
N LYS A 794 3.19 7.82 -7.06
CA LYS A 794 3.76 9.17 -7.20
C LYS A 794 2.76 10.13 -7.85
N THR A 795 2.14 9.74 -8.95
CA THR A 795 1.13 10.55 -9.65
C THR A 795 -0.07 10.90 -8.75
N TRP A 796 -0.50 9.97 -7.90
CA TRP A 796 -1.57 10.21 -6.92
C TRP A 796 -1.13 11.12 -5.76
N GLU A 797 0.10 10.96 -5.26
CA GLU A 797 0.66 11.84 -4.23
C GLU A 797 0.88 13.27 -4.78
N GLU A 798 1.26 13.42 -6.04
CA GLU A 798 1.41 14.71 -6.70
C GLU A 798 0.07 15.41 -6.97
N ALA A 799 -0.93 14.65 -7.43
CA ALA A 799 -2.31 15.15 -7.53
C ALA A 799 -2.87 15.55 -6.15
N ALA A 800 -2.61 14.73 -5.12
CA ALA A 800 -3.00 15.02 -3.74
C ALA A 800 -2.32 16.28 -3.20
N LEU A 801 -1.01 16.45 -3.43
CA LEU A 801 -0.28 17.68 -3.08
C LEU A 801 -0.88 18.91 -3.75
N GLY A 802 -1.24 18.84 -5.03
CA GLY A 802 -1.90 19.92 -5.76
C GLY A 802 -3.23 20.34 -5.12
N ILE A 803 -4.10 19.36 -4.83
CA ILE A 803 -5.43 19.59 -4.24
C ILE A 803 -5.31 20.09 -2.79
N VAL A 804 -4.43 19.50 -1.98
CA VAL A 804 -4.19 19.95 -0.60
C VAL A 804 -3.62 21.36 -0.61
N ALA A 805 -2.62 21.68 -1.44
CA ALA A 805 -2.09 23.04 -1.57
C ALA A 805 -3.18 24.06 -1.96
N GLN A 806 -4.10 23.69 -2.84
CA GLN A 806 -5.24 24.54 -3.22
C GLN A 806 -6.21 24.74 -2.04
N LYS A 807 -6.63 23.65 -1.39
CA LYS A 807 -7.73 23.62 -0.40
C LYS A 807 -7.32 23.91 1.04
N PHE A 808 -6.04 23.83 1.38
CA PHE A 808 -5.55 24.12 2.73
C PHE A 808 -5.95 25.55 3.13
N PRO A 809 -6.63 25.75 4.29
CA PRO A 809 -7.12 27.08 4.69
C PRO A 809 -5.99 28.09 4.85
N LEU A 810 -6.28 29.37 4.62
CA LEU A 810 -5.32 30.44 4.90
C LEU A 810 -5.34 30.77 6.40
N ALA A 811 -4.18 31.04 6.98
CA ALA A 811 -4.04 31.44 8.38
C ALA A 811 -4.91 32.66 8.73
N GLU A 812 -5.11 33.57 7.78
CA GLU A 812 -5.91 34.79 7.89
C GLU A 812 -7.42 34.57 8.05
N THR A 813 -7.98 33.39 7.73
CA THR A 813 -9.43 33.15 7.83
C THR A 813 -9.93 32.89 9.25
N HIS A 814 -9.05 32.96 10.26
CA HIS A 814 -9.34 32.82 11.70
C HIS A 814 -10.01 31.51 12.16
N ASP A 815 -10.36 30.60 11.24
CA ASP A 815 -10.82 29.24 11.52
C ASP A 815 -9.63 28.37 11.96
N GLN A 816 -9.25 28.53 13.23
CA GLN A 816 -8.12 27.84 13.86
C GLN A 816 -8.30 26.32 13.87
N ASP A 817 -9.53 25.83 14.02
CA ASP A 817 -9.82 24.40 14.08
C ASP A 817 -9.71 23.75 12.70
N ALA A 818 -10.17 24.43 11.63
CA ALA A 818 -10.06 23.89 10.27
C ALA A 818 -8.61 23.68 9.81
N TRP A 819 -7.70 24.65 9.99
CA TRP A 819 -6.31 24.43 9.58
C TRP A 819 -5.54 23.50 10.52
N ARG A 820 -5.86 23.46 11.82
CA ARG A 820 -5.30 22.46 12.76
C ARG A 820 -5.62 21.04 12.33
N LEU A 821 -6.87 20.77 11.95
CA LEU A 821 -7.27 19.48 11.40
C LEU A 821 -6.55 19.14 10.09
N CYS A 822 -6.21 20.15 9.28
CA CYS A 822 -5.49 19.94 8.02
C CYS A 822 -3.97 19.70 8.18
N LEU A 823 -3.35 20.18 9.26
CA LEU A 823 -1.88 20.13 9.45
C LEU A 823 -1.28 18.71 9.33
N PRO A 824 -1.82 17.65 9.97
CA PRO A 824 -1.25 16.31 9.86
C PRO A 824 -1.24 15.76 8.43
N HIS A 825 -2.26 16.09 7.63
CA HIS A 825 -2.32 15.68 6.22
C HIS A 825 -1.33 16.49 5.36
N ALA A 826 -1.13 17.77 5.67
CA ALA A 826 -0.15 18.61 5.00
C ALA A 826 1.30 18.17 5.28
N PHE A 827 1.62 17.79 6.51
CA PHE A 827 2.94 17.19 6.82
C PHE A 827 3.13 15.85 6.09
N HIS A 828 2.15 14.94 6.18
CA HIS A 828 2.24 13.62 5.55
C HIS A 828 2.50 13.71 4.03
N ILE A 829 1.78 14.58 3.32
CA ILE A 829 1.97 14.76 1.88
C ILE A 829 3.29 15.47 1.55
N LEU A 830 3.76 16.41 2.38
CA LEU A 830 5.04 17.08 2.19
C LEU A 830 6.24 16.15 2.41
N ASP A 831 6.13 15.18 3.31
CA ASP A 831 7.16 14.16 3.53
C ASP A 831 7.18 13.14 2.37
N SER A 832 6.01 12.63 1.95
CA SER A 832 5.93 11.65 0.85
C SER A 832 6.33 12.23 -0.52
N THR A 833 6.04 13.51 -0.78
CA THR A 833 6.39 14.21 -2.03
C THR A 833 7.74 14.93 -1.99
N SER A 834 8.67 14.49 -1.14
CA SER A 834 9.99 15.10 -0.95
C SER A 834 10.86 15.19 -2.22
N ALA A 835 10.57 14.35 -3.23
CA ALA A 835 11.25 14.33 -4.54
C ALA A 835 10.27 14.48 -5.74
N SER A 836 9.22 15.30 -5.59
CA SER A 836 8.21 15.57 -6.63
C SER A 836 8.64 16.63 -7.65
N ASP A 837 8.06 16.58 -8.85
CA ASP A 837 8.23 17.58 -9.93
C ASP A 837 7.19 18.73 -9.86
N HIS A 838 6.40 18.84 -8.78
CA HIS A 838 5.35 19.86 -8.58
C HIS A 838 5.71 20.97 -7.55
N PRO A 839 6.70 21.82 -7.85
CA PRO A 839 7.25 22.80 -6.90
C PRO A 839 6.28 23.89 -6.46
N HIS A 840 5.38 24.30 -7.36
CA HIS A 840 4.46 25.40 -7.08
C HIS A 840 3.41 24.98 -6.03
N ALA A 841 2.91 23.74 -6.11
CA ALA A 841 2.02 23.19 -5.10
C ALA A 841 2.77 22.99 -3.77
N ARG A 842 3.98 22.42 -3.82
CA ARG A 842 4.84 22.23 -2.64
C ARG A 842 5.13 23.54 -1.91
N GLY A 843 5.65 24.54 -2.60
CA GLY A 843 6.00 25.84 -2.02
C GLY A 843 4.79 26.60 -1.47
N ASN A 844 3.65 26.56 -2.16
CA ASN A 844 2.39 27.15 -1.66
C ASN A 844 1.91 26.47 -0.36
N LEU A 845 1.92 25.14 -0.31
CA LEU A 845 1.54 24.41 0.91
C LEU A 845 2.53 24.67 2.06
N GLN A 846 3.85 24.64 1.79
CA GLN A 846 4.88 24.96 2.79
C GLN A 846 4.73 26.38 3.35
N PHE A 847 4.39 27.36 2.52
CA PHE A 847 4.11 28.73 2.94
C PHE A 847 2.89 28.79 3.88
N LYS A 848 1.73 28.26 3.46
CA LYS A 848 0.51 28.23 4.29
C LYS A 848 0.73 27.51 5.63
N VAL A 849 1.41 26.36 5.62
CA VAL A 849 1.73 25.59 6.84
C VAL A 849 2.69 26.37 7.74
N SER A 850 3.68 27.07 7.18
CA SER A 850 4.59 27.93 7.94
C SER A 850 3.85 29.04 8.69
N ASP A 851 2.88 29.70 8.05
CA ASP A 851 2.08 30.75 8.68
C ASP A 851 1.22 30.20 9.83
N CYS A 852 0.57 29.05 9.64
CA CYS A 852 -0.16 28.36 10.71
C CYS A 852 0.76 28.00 11.90
N LEU A 853 1.96 27.47 11.63
CA LEU A 853 2.95 27.16 12.68
C LEU A 853 3.44 28.41 13.42
N ILE A 854 3.57 29.54 12.73
CA ILE A 854 3.89 30.83 13.35
C ILE A 854 2.77 31.26 14.31
N LEU A 855 1.49 31.14 13.91
CA LEU A 855 0.35 31.46 14.76
C LEU A 855 0.22 30.54 15.99
N GLU A 856 0.65 29.27 15.90
CA GLU A 856 0.76 28.37 17.06
C GLU A 856 1.99 28.65 17.96
N GLY A 857 2.86 29.60 17.60
CA GLY A 857 4.12 29.84 18.29
C GLY A 857 5.19 28.77 18.03
N ARG A 858 4.93 27.81 17.14
CA ARG A 858 5.82 26.70 16.73
C ARG A 858 6.89 27.16 15.72
N VAL A 859 7.46 28.34 15.95
CA VAL A 859 8.37 29.04 15.03
C VAL A 859 9.62 28.20 14.68
N ARG A 860 10.06 27.29 15.56
CA ARG A 860 11.18 26.36 15.25
C ARG A 860 10.86 25.42 14.09
N GLU A 861 9.63 24.91 14.04
CA GLU A 861 9.17 24.00 12.98
C GLU A 861 8.97 24.78 11.67
N ALA A 862 8.43 26.00 11.75
CA ALA A 862 8.35 26.93 10.60
C ALA A 862 9.74 27.23 10.01
N ILE A 863 10.78 27.42 10.84
CA ILE A 863 12.17 27.59 10.37
C ILE A 863 12.68 26.32 9.65
N LEU A 864 12.41 25.13 10.18
CA LEU A 864 12.84 23.88 9.53
C LEU A 864 12.15 23.68 8.18
N LEU A 865 10.84 23.95 8.11
CA LEU A 865 10.03 23.84 6.91
C LEU A 865 10.44 24.85 5.83
N THR A 866 10.65 26.12 6.20
CA THR A 866 11.10 27.14 5.26
C THR A 866 12.54 26.94 4.81
N LYS A 867 13.43 26.41 5.67
CA LYS A 867 14.78 25.99 5.25
C LYS A 867 14.74 24.85 4.23
N SER A 868 13.88 23.84 4.41
CA SER A 868 13.75 22.76 3.44
C SER A 868 13.16 23.24 2.12
N ALA A 869 12.21 24.19 2.16
CA ALA A 869 11.67 24.86 0.98
C ALA A 869 12.72 25.65 0.19
N VAL A 870 13.58 26.43 0.88
CA VAL A 870 14.70 27.15 0.23
C VAL A 870 15.62 26.16 -0.47
N LYS A 871 16.14 25.15 0.26
CA LYS A 871 17.08 24.17 -0.30
C LYS A 871 16.51 23.45 -1.52
N TYR A 872 15.26 22.98 -1.43
CA TYR A 872 14.59 22.29 -2.53
C TYR A 872 14.39 23.20 -3.77
N ASN A 873 14.00 24.47 -3.56
CA ASN A 873 13.86 25.41 -4.66
C ASN A 873 15.22 25.82 -5.27
N GLU A 874 16.28 25.94 -4.46
CA GLU A 874 17.66 26.16 -4.92
C GLU A 874 18.15 24.99 -5.80
N GLU A 875 17.90 23.74 -5.39
CA GLU A 875 18.32 22.54 -6.12
C GLU A 875 17.58 22.36 -7.46
N TYR A 876 16.29 22.72 -7.53
CA TYR A 876 15.47 22.49 -8.73
C TYR A 876 15.39 23.71 -9.68
N PHE A 877 15.21 24.93 -9.17
CA PHE A 877 15.08 26.15 -10.00
C PHE A 877 16.35 27.01 -10.03
N GLY A 878 17.29 26.74 -9.14
CA GLY A 878 18.46 27.57 -8.93
C GLY A 878 18.25 28.67 -7.88
N PRO A 879 19.35 29.30 -7.43
CA PRO A 879 19.36 30.26 -6.33
C PRO A 879 18.75 31.63 -6.66
N GLU A 880 18.41 31.89 -7.93
CA GLU A 880 17.91 33.19 -8.42
C GLU A 880 16.45 33.15 -8.89
N ASP A 881 15.78 31.99 -8.80
CA ASP A 881 14.39 31.85 -9.19
C ASP A 881 13.43 32.55 -8.20
N PRO A 882 12.37 33.24 -8.67
CA PRO A 882 11.42 33.93 -7.80
C PRO A 882 10.82 33.08 -6.66
N ARG A 883 10.65 31.76 -6.85
CA ARG A 883 10.16 30.83 -5.81
C ARG A 883 11.19 30.58 -4.72
N THR A 884 12.46 30.46 -5.10
CA THR A 884 13.59 30.40 -4.16
C THR A 884 13.67 31.68 -3.34
N LEU A 885 13.63 32.83 -4.01
CA LEU A 885 13.71 34.16 -3.38
C LEU A 885 12.50 34.43 -2.45
N ALA A 886 11.31 33.96 -2.81
CA ALA A 886 10.12 34.01 -1.93
C ALA A 886 10.27 33.10 -0.69
N ALA A 887 10.79 31.88 -0.84
CA ALA A 887 11.05 30.99 0.29
C ALA A 887 12.13 31.56 1.24
N MET A 888 13.17 32.21 0.70
CA MET A 888 14.19 32.92 1.50
C MET A 888 13.58 34.07 2.29
N ASN A 889 12.63 34.82 1.72
CA ASN A 889 11.90 35.87 2.43
C ASN A 889 11.11 35.30 3.61
N GLY A 890 10.37 34.20 3.40
CA GLY A 890 9.65 33.48 4.45
C GLY A 890 10.56 32.99 5.58
N LEU A 891 11.73 32.42 5.24
CA LEU A 891 12.74 32.04 6.21
C LEU A 891 13.28 33.25 7.01
N GLY A 892 13.53 34.38 6.35
CA GLY A 892 13.94 35.62 7.00
C GLY A 892 12.92 36.13 8.03
N VAL A 893 11.62 36.05 7.70
CA VAL A 893 10.52 36.35 8.64
C VAL A 893 10.51 35.37 9.81
N CYS A 894 10.66 34.06 9.57
CA CYS A 894 10.71 33.05 10.63
C CYS A 894 11.90 33.25 11.59
N LEU A 895 13.08 33.54 11.06
CA LEU A 895 14.29 33.83 11.86
C LEU A 895 14.11 35.11 12.70
N LYS A 896 13.50 36.15 12.12
CA LYS A 896 13.14 37.39 12.84
C LYS A 896 12.21 37.11 14.02
N LEU A 897 11.14 36.36 13.80
CA LEU A 897 10.15 36.00 14.83
C LEU A 897 10.75 35.13 15.95
N HIS A 898 11.74 34.30 15.64
CA HIS A 898 12.48 33.53 16.64
C HIS A 898 13.57 34.35 17.39
N GLY A 899 13.76 35.62 17.05
CA GLY A 899 14.79 36.48 17.65
C GLY A 899 16.21 36.29 17.11
N ARG A 900 16.40 35.49 16.03
CA ARG A 900 17.71 35.29 15.37
C ARG A 900 18.00 36.42 14.38
N LEU A 901 18.01 37.65 14.89
CA LEU A 901 18.02 38.88 14.10
C LEU A 901 19.28 39.05 13.24
N GLU A 902 20.44 38.61 13.72
CA GLU A 902 21.71 38.66 12.96
C GLU A 902 21.65 37.75 11.72
N GLU A 903 21.24 36.48 11.88
CA GLU A 903 21.06 35.55 10.75
C GLU A 903 19.97 36.01 9.78
N ALA A 904 18.88 36.58 10.30
CA ALA A 904 17.83 37.18 9.49
C ALA A 904 18.35 38.36 8.67
N ARG A 905 19.17 39.24 9.27
CA ARG A 905 19.81 40.38 8.56
C ARG A 905 20.67 39.89 7.42
N ASP A 906 21.53 38.91 7.67
CA ASP A 906 22.53 38.47 6.68
C ASP A 906 21.85 37.79 5.48
N LEU A 907 20.88 36.89 5.74
CA LEU A 907 20.04 36.27 4.72
C LEU A 907 19.25 37.31 3.91
N MET A 908 18.58 38.24 4.58
CA MET A 908 17.75 39.25 3.90
C MET A 908 18.60 40.30 3.15
N THR A 909 19.84 40.54 3.58
CA THR A 909 20.79 41.41 2.87
C THR A 909 21.27 40.76 1.58
N GLN A 910 21.55 39.45 1.61
CA GLN A 910 21.83 38.67 0.39
C GLN A 910 20.62 38.68 -0.54
N LEU A 911 19.42 38.40 -0.01
CA LEU A 911 18.18 38.39 -0.79
C LEU A 911 17.88 39.74 -1.46
N LEU A 912 18.04 40.85 -0.75
CA LEU A 912 17.88 42.19 -1.32
C LEU A 912 18.85 42.43 -2.48
N ARG A 913 20.14 42.03 -2.34
CA ARG A 913 21.13 42.13 -3.43
C ARG A 913 20.76 41.28 -4.65
N THR A 914 20.23 40.08 -4.45
CA THR A 914 19.76 39.22 -5.54
C THR A 914 18.52 39.80 -6.21
N ASN A 915 17.49 40.21 -5.45
CA ASN A 915 16.29 40.85 -5.98
C ASN A 915 16.60 42.14 -6.78
N LEU A 916 17.55 42.96 -6.30
CA LEU A 916 18.02 44.16 -7.01
C LEU A 916 18.66 43.83 -8.36
N ARG A 917 19.40 42.71 -8.46
CA ARG A 917 20.08 42.26 -9.68
C ARG A 917 19.14 41.55 -10.66
N VAL A 918 18.24 40.71 -10.16
CA VAL A 918 17.37 39.83 -10.97
C VAL A 918 16.09 40.56 -11.42
N SER A 919 15.43 41.25 -10.50
CA SER A 919 14.12 41.88 -10.73
C SER A 919 14.17 43.41 -10.86
N GLY A 920 15.33 44.01 -10.58
CA GLY A 920 15.53 45.46 -10.62
C GLY A 920 14.98 46.20 -9.39
N PRO A 921 15.42 47.46 -9.18
CA PRO A 921 15.12 48.26 -7.98
C PRO A 921 13.66 48.64 -7.82
N ASP A 922 12.89 48.60 -8.90
CA ASP A 922 11.51 49.03 -8.93
C ASP A 922 10.53 47.89 -8.56
N SER A 923 11.01 46.65 -8.44
CA SER A 923 10.19 45.45 -8.23
C SER A 923 9.57 45.34 -6.83
N GLN A 924 8.39 44.73 -6.75
CA GLN A 924 7.72 44.40 -5.47
C GLN A 924 8.59 43.51 -4.56
N ALA A 925 9.40 42.61 -5.12
CA ALA A 925 10.31 41.76 -4.35
C ALA A 925 11.40 42.57 -3.62
N VAL A 926 11.97 43.59 -4.27
CA VAL A 926 12.88 44.56 -3.63
C VAL A 926 12.14 45.35 -2.54
N ALA A 927 10.91 45.80 -2.82
CA ALA A 927 10.10 46.54 -1.84
C ALA A 927 9.87 45.73 -0.54
N VAL A 928 9.46 44.47 -0.66
CA VAL A 928 9.27 43.54 0.49
C VAL A 928 10.58 43.24 1.21
N SER A 929 11.67 43.08 0.48
CA SER A 929 13.02 42.86 1.06
C SER A 929 13.48 44.05 1.92
N LEU A 930 13.27 45.28 1.42
CA LEU A 930 13.59 46.52 2.14
C LEU A 930 12.81 46.67 3.44
N ILE A 931 11.50 46.36 3.43
CA ILE A 931 10.67 46.45 4.63
C ILE A 931 11.00 45.35 5.64
N THR A 932 11.25 44.12 5.18
CA THR A 932 11.68 43.05 6.10
C THR A 932 13.01 43.42 6.79
N LEU A 933 14.00 43.91 6.03
CA LEU A 933 15.26 44.43 6.59
C LEU A 933 15.04 45.63 7.53
N CYS A 934 14.14 46.55 7.20
CA CYS A 934 13.76 47.65 8.09
C CYS A 934 13.30 47.13 9.46
N THR A 935 12.41 46.13 9.50
CA THR A 935 11.96 45.53 10.77
C THR A 935 13.07 44.79 11.52
N ILE A 936 14.02 44.17 10.82
CA ILE A 936 15.17 43.49 11.44
C ILE A 936 16.13 44.52 12.05
N HIS A 937 16.48 45.59 11.31
CA HIS A 937 17.35 46.65 11.82
C HIS A 937 16.69 47.45 12.96
N LEU A 938 15.37 47.64 12.94
CA LEU A 938 14.61 48.19 14.06
C LEU A 938 14.73 47.29 15.31
N GLY A 939 14.58 45.97 15.15
CA GLY A 939 14.78 45.00 16.24
C GLY A 939 16.21 44.97 16.80
N LEU A 940 17.21 45.26 15.97
CA LEU A 940 18.61 45.40 16.37
C LEU A 940 18.96 46.78 16.98
N GLY A 941 18.03 47.73 17.04
CA GLY A 941 18.28 49.11 17.51
C GLY A 941 19.06 49.98 16.51
N ASN A 942 19.25 49.52 15.28
CA ASN A 942 19.99 50.23 14.22
C ASN A 942 19.11 51.27 13.51
N TYR A 943 18.53 52.20 14.28
CA TYR A 943 17.43 53.07 13.81
C TYR A 943 17.74 53.90 12.56
N ALA A 944 18.97 54.40 12.40
CA ALA A 944 19.36 55.17 11.21
C ALA A 944 19.36 54.32 9.91
N ILE A 945 19.75 53.05 10.01
CA ILE A 945 19.69 52.11 8.87
C ILE A 945 18.24 51.70 8.61
N ALA A 946 17.47 51.44 9.68
CA ALA A 946 16.05 51.12 9.58
C ALA A 946 15.24 52.25 8.92
N GLU A 947 15.51 53.51 9.26
CA GLU A 947 14.93 54.69 8.61
C GLU A 947 15.20 54.72 7.10
N TRP A 948 16.46 54.55 6.69
CA TRP A 948 16.83 54.57 5.27
C TRP A 948 16.15 53.43 4.48
N LEU A 949 16.15 52.22 5.05
CA LEU A 949 15.48 51.05 4.47
C LEU A 949 13.97 51.25 4.36
N GLY A 950 13.35 51.77 5.43
CA GLY A 950 11.91 51.98 5.51
C GLY A 950 11.41 53.10 4.61
N ILE A 951 12.11 54.24 4.53
CA ILE A 951 11.80 55.31 3.56
C ILE A 951 11.94 54.79 2.12
N SER A 952 12.98 53.98 1.84
CA SER A 952 13.18 53.39 0.51
C SER A 952 12.08 52.37 0.17
N GLY A 953 11.73 51.49 1.11
CA GLY A 953 10.66 50.51 0.95
C GLY A 953 9.26 51.14 0.88
N PHE A 954 9.01 52.25 1.59
CA PHE A 954 7.78 53.06 1.48
C PHE A 954 7.62 53.63 0.07
N LYS A 955 8.67 54.28 -0.44
CA LYS A 955 8.70 54.82 -1.82
C LYS A 955 8.53 53.72 -2.88
N ALA A 956 9.04 52.51 -2.63
CA ALA A 956 8.86 51.37 -3.53
C ALA A 956 7.41 50.84 -3.48
N HIS A 957 6.82 50.66 -2.30
CA HIS A 957 5.43 50.20 -2.16
C HIS A 957 4.40 51.18 -2.75
N LEU A 958 4.63 52.50 -2.64
CA LEU A 958 3.75 53.52 -3.25
C LEU A 958 3.67 53.48 -4.78
N ARG A 959 4.53 52.71 -5.47
CA ARG A 959 4.41 52.46 -6.92
C ARG A 959 3.33 51.44 -7.28
N TYR A 960 2.97 50.59 -6.32
CA TYR A 960 2.06 49.45 -6.49
C TYR A 960 0.76 49.60 -5.71
N PHE A 961 0.81 50.31 -4.58
CA PHE A 961 -0.27 50.38 -3.62
C PHE A 961 -0.59 51.83 -3.24
N ALA A 962 -1.88 52.13 -3.06
CA ALA A 962 -2.33 53.42 -2.58
C ALA A 962 -1.87 53.69 -1.13
N LEU A 963 -1.88 54.94 -0.70
CA LEU A 963 -1.52 55.33 0.67
C LEU A 963 -2.42 54.66 1.73
N GLU A 964 -3.65 54.33 1.33
CA GLU A 964 -4.67 53.65 2.11
C GLU A 964 -4.45 52.13 2.24
N ASP A 965 -3.54 51.50 1.49
CA ASP A 965 -3.28 50.05 1.54
C ASP A 965 -2.62 49.61 2.85
N HIS A 966 -3.07 48.50 3.43
CA HIS A 966 -2.54 47.96 4.70
C HIS A 966 -1.01 47.79 4.73
N ARG A 967 -0.38 47.40 3.61
CA ARG A 967 1.09 47.27 3.51
C ARG A 967 1.79 48.62 3.65
N VAL A 968 1.20 49.68 3.10
CA VAL A 968 1.73 51.04 3.23
C VAL A 968 1.51 51.57 4.65
N ARG A 969 0.37 51.23 5.26
CA ARG A 969 0.05 51.53 6.67
C ARG A 969 1.03 50.86 7.65
N GLU A 970 1.39 49.59 7.44
CA GLU A 970 2.38 48.87 8.25
C GLU A 970 3.75 49.57 8.24
N ILE A 971 4.17 50.11 7.08
CA ILE A 971 5.44 50.84 6.96
C ILE A 971 5.39 52.15 7.75
N ILE A 972 4.25 52.87 7.75
CA ILE A 972 4.06 54.09 8.56
C ILE A 972 4.17 53.76 10.05
N HIS A 973 3.60 52.65 10.52
CA HIS A 973 3.77 52.15 11.89
C HIS A 973 5.26 51.99 12.25
N TYR A 974 6.05 51.32 11.40
CA TYR A 974 7.49 51.15 11.64
C TYR A 974 8.25 52.49 11.63
N MET A 975 7.86 53.47 10.80
CA MET A 975 8.48 54.80 10.81
C MET A 975 8.28 55.53 12.14
N ILE A 976 7.09 55.42 12.75
CA ILE A 976 6.80 56.01 14.06
C ILE A 976 7.70 55.39 15.14
N LEU A 977 7.82 54.06 15.16
CA LEU A 977 8.71 53.35 16.09
C LEU A 977 10.19 53.73 15.91
N ILE A 978 10.64 53.94 14.67
CA ILE A 978 12.02 54.38 14.38
C ILE A 978 12.27 55.80 14.87
N TYR A 979 11.34 56.73 14.64
CA TYR A 979 11.45 58.11 15.16
C TYR A 979 11.42 58.16 16.69
N LEU A 980 10.58 57.34 17.33
CA LEU A 980 10.58 57.15 18.79
C LEU A 980 11.93 56.63 19.29
N GLY A 981 12.48 55.58 18.68
CA GLY A 981 13.77 55.01 19.06
C GLY A 981 14.97 55.96 18.91
N GLN A 982 14.85 56.98 18.06
CA GLN A 982 15.83 58.06 17.89
C GLN A 982 15.55 59.29 18.77
N GLY A 983 14.49 59.29 19.60
CA GLY A 983 14.06 60.43 20.39
C GLY A 983 13.48 61.60 19.57
N ARG A 984 13.15 61.40 18.29
CA ARG A 984 12.61 62.44 17.39
C ARG A 984 11.08 62.58 17.55
N LEU A 985 10.66 62.94 18.76
CA LEU A 985 9.26 62.95 19.20
C LEU A 985 8.34 63.81 18.30
N SER A 986 8.81 64.94 17.77
CA SER A 986 8.01 65.77 16.85
C SER A 986 7.70 65.07 15.53
N ASN A 987 8.67 64.32 14.98
CA ASN A 987 8.47 63.53 13.75
C ASN A 987 7.57 62.33 14.03
N ALA A 988 7.74 61.67 15.17
CA ALA A 988 6.87 60.58 15.61
C ALA A 988 5.41 61.06 15.73
N MET A 989 5.16 62.18 16.43
CA MET A 989 3.83 62.77 16.61
C MET A 989 3.16 63.09 15.27
N ALA A 990 3.80 63.91 14.44
CA ALA A 990 3.23 64.34 13.15
C ALA A 990 3.01 63.16 12.17
N THR A 991 3.68 62.03 12.37
CA THR A 991 3.47 60.80 11.60
C THR A 991 2.34 59.95 12.21
N ALA A 992 2.26 59.84 13.53
CA ALA A 992 1.24 59.09 14.25
C ALA A 992 -0.16 59.73 14.14
N GLU A 993 -0.27 61.05 14.18
CA GLU A 993 -1.53 61.77 13.94
C GLU A 993 -2.08 61.50 12.52
N LYS A 994 -1.19 61.54 11.52
CA LYS A 994 -1.54 61.20 10.12
C LYS A 994 -1.93 59.74 9.98
N PHE A 995 -1.20 58.84 10.64
CA PHE A 995 -1.49 57.42 10.66
C PHE A 995 -2.89 57.15 11.24
N TYR A 996 -3.17 57.68 12.44
CA TYR A 996 -4.47 57.59 13.09
C TYR A 996 -5.60 58.18 12.24
N SER A 997 -5.37 59.32 11.58
CA SER A 997 -6.35 59.92 10.66
C SER A 997 -6.63 59.02 9.45
N ILE A 998 -5.60 58.41 8.85
CA ILE A 998 -5.75 57.48 7.73
C ILE A 998 -6.49 56.22 8.16
N THR A 999 -6.08 55.55 9.25
CA THR A 999 -6.72 54.30 9.72
C THR A 999 -8.17 54.54 10.13
N THR A 1000 -8.45 55.63 10.87
CA THR A 1000 -9.82 55.99 11.29
C THR A 1000 -10.73 56.25 10.10
N ARG A 1001 -10.22 56.89 9.03
CA ARG A 1001 -10.98 57.17 7.80
C ARG A 1001 -11.20 55.93 6.92
N VAL A 1002 -10.19 55.05 6.81
CA VAL A 1002 -10.19 53.92 5.87
C VAL A 1002 -10.81 52.66 6.47
N CYS A 1003 -10.47 52.36 7.72
CA CYS A 1003 -10.85 51.11 8.42
C CYS A 1003 -11.90 51.35 9.50
N GLY A 1004 -12.01 52.59 9.99
CA GLY A 1004 -12.96 53.00 11.02
C GLY A 1004 -12.33 53.15 12.41
N PRO A 1005 -13.08 53.69 13.38
CA PRO A 1005 -12.60 53.98 14.73
C PRO A 1005 -12.49 52.75 15.64
N LYS A 1006 -12.96 51.57 15.19
CA LYS A 1006 -12.98 50.29 15.94
C LYS A 1006 -12.12 49.21 15.28
N ASP A 1007 -11.20 49.61 14.40
CA ASP A 1007 -10.30 48.70 13.67
C ASP A 1007 -8.94 48.52 14.38
N MET A 1008 -8.29 47.37 14.13
CA MET A 1008 -7.00 46.99 14.70
C MET A 1008 -5.87 47.97 14.38
N ASP A 1009 -5.80 48.53 13.17
CA ASP A 1009 -4.78 49.52 12.81
C ASP A 1009 -5.02 50.85 13.55
N THR A 1010 -6.29 51.22 13.76
CA THR A 1010 -6.67 52.43 14.52
C THR A 1010 -6.34 52.29 15.99
N PHE A 1011 -6.65 51.15 16.62
CA PHE A 1011 -6.23 50.86 18.00
C PHE A 1011 -4.70 50.83 18.13
N SER A 1012 -3.98 50.37 17.10
CA SER A 1012 -2.51 50.39 17.06
C SER A 1012 -1.95 51.80 16.93
N ALA A 1013 -2.58 52.67 16.13
CA ALA A 1013 -2.22 54.08 16.01
C ALA A 1013 -2.42 54.85 17.33
N GLN A 1014 -3.51 54.56 18.07
CA GLN A 1014 -3.76 55.14 19.40
C GLN A 1014 -2.73 54.69 20.43
N ASN A 1015 -2.31 53.42 20.39
CA ASN A 1015 -1.21 52.93 21.24
C ASN A 1015 0.11 53.66 20.98
N LEU A 1016 0.46 53.88 19.71
CA LEU A 1016 1.65 54.66 19.34
C LEU A 1016 1.58 56.12 19.82
N LEU A 1017 0.38 56.75 19.74
CA LEU A 1017 0.17 58.09 20.29
C LEU A 1017 0.31 58.13 21.82
N ALA A 1018 -0.16 57.11 22.54
CA ALA A 1018 0.03 56.99 23.98
C ALA A 1018 1.52 56.83 24.35
N ASP A 1019 2.29 56.03 23.61
CA ASP A 1019 3.74 55.90 23.79
C ASP A 1019 4.47 57.24 23.53
N ILE A 1020 4.06 58.02 22.52
CA ILE A 1020 4.62 59.36 22.27
C ILE A 1020 4.30 60.31 23.43
N TYR A 1021 3.07 60.32 23.95
CA TYR A 1021 2.70 61.12 25.12
C TYR A 1021 3.50 60.72 26.38
N ILE A 1022 3.81 59.43 26.57
CA ILE A 1022 4.66 58.96 27.68
C ILE A 1022 6.05 59.57 27.63
N GLU A 1023 6.68 59.55 26.46
CA GLU A 1023 8.03 60.11 26.25
C GLU A 1023 8.05 61.65 26.25
N GLN A 1024 6.90 62.30 26.03
CA GLN A 1024 6.71 63.74 26.24
C GLN A 1024 6.42 64.13 27.70
N GLY A 1025 6.17 63.18 28.60
CA GLY A 1025 5.78 63.45 29.99
C GLY A 1025 4.28 63.70 30.20
N LEU A 1026 3.46 63.58 29.15
CA LEU A 1026 2.01 63.76 29.16
C LEU A 1026 1.29 62.48 29.63
N TRP A 1027 1.61 62.06 30.86
CA TRP A 1027 1.18 60.76 31.40
C TRP A 1027 -0.33 60.66 31.65
N SER A 1028 -1.01 61.78 31.89
CA SER A 1028 -2.46 61.81 32.14
C SER A 1028 -3.25 61.62 30.84
N GLU A 1029 -2.79 62.27 29.79
CA GLU A 1029 -3.29 62.18 28.42
C GLU A 1029 -3.06 60.77 27.86
N ALA A 1030 -1.84 60.23 28.06
CA ALA A 1030 -1.52 58.84 27.73
C ALA A 1030 -2.40 57.83 28.46
N ALA A 1031 -2.64 58.01 29.77
CA ALA A 1031 -3.50 57.12 30.56
C ALA A 1031 -4.96 57.16 30.08
N THR A 1032 -5.46 58.35 29.78
CA THR A 1032 -6.83 58.53 29.27
C THR A 1032 -7.00 57.84 27.93
N LEU A 1033 -6.08 58.06 26.99
CA LEU A 1033 -6.10 57.45 25.66
C LEU A 1033 -5.96 55.91 25.72
N ALA A 1034 -5.03 55.38 26.51
CA ALA A 1034 -4.83 53.94 26.65
C ALA A 1034 -6.01 53.25 27.37
N THR A 1035 -6.69 53.92 28.30
CA THR A 1035 -7.88 53.36 28.98
C THR A 1035 -9.10 53.33 28.05
N ASP A 1036 -9.32 54.40 27.27
CA ASP A 1036 -10.37 54.48 26.26
C ASP A 1036 -10.16 53.46 25.13
N ASN A 1037 -8.92 53.32 24.64
CA ASN A 1037 -8.54 52.32 23.65
C ASN A 1037 -8.70 50.88 24.18
N LEU A 1038 -8.27 50.62 25.42
CA LEU A 1038 -8.49 49.33 26.10
C LEU A 1038 -9.99 48.97 26.14
N SER A 1039 -10.83 49.86 26.65
CA SER A 1039 -12.27 49.60 26.78
C SER A 1039 -12.96 49.34 25.44
N LYS A 1040 -12.58 50.08 24.38
CA LYS A 1040 -13.13 49.89 23.02
C LYS A 1040 -12.63 48.60 22.37
N ALA A 1041 -11.38 48.24 22.61
CA ALA A 1041 -10.81 47.00 22.10
C ALA A 1041 -11.40 45.77 22.81
N GLU A 1042 -11.63 45.83 24.14
CA GLU A 1042 -12.28 44.75 24.89
C GLU A 1042 -13.74 44.53 24.44
N GLU A 1043 -14.48 45.61 24.15
CA GLU A 1043 -15.85 45.55 23.62
C GLU A 1043 -15.93 44.84 22.26
N VAL A 1044 -14.93 45.03 21.39
CA VAL A 1044 -14.96 44.60 19.98
C VAL A 1044 -14.25 43.26 19.75
N LEU A 1045 -13.13 43.02 20.44
CA LEU A 1045 -12.21 41.90 20.19
C LEU A 1045 -12.17 40.88 21.34
N GLY A 1046 -12.83 41.19 22.46
CA GLY A 1046 -12.80 40.38 23.68
C GLY A 1046 -11.52 40.56 24.52
N PRO A 1047 -11.53 40.06 25.77
CA PRO A 1047 -10.49 40.35 26.77
C PRO A 1047 -9.15 39.66 26.53
N ASP A 1048 -9.11 38.63 25.67
CA ASP A 1048 -7.93 37.79 25.44
C ASP A 1048 -7.15 38.15 24.16
N HIS A 1049 -7.55 39.21 23.44
CA HIS A 1049 -6.91 39.62 22.19
C HIS A 1049 -5.52 40.28 22.42
N PRO A 1050 -4.49 40.01 21.58
CA PRO A 1050 -3.12 40.56 21.74
C PRO A 1050 -3.01 42.08 21.96
N ILE A 1051 -3.97 42.85 21.44
CA ILE A 1051 -3.98 44.32 21.53
C ILE A 1051 -4.39 44.82 22.93
N ILE A 1052 -5.18 44.03 23.68
CA ILE A 1052 -5.52 44.28 25.08
C ILE A 1052 -4.24 44.22 25.92
N PHE A 1053 -3.40 43.22 25.66
CA PHE A 1053 -2.12 43.04 26.33
C PHE A 1053 -1.13 44.18 26.07
N THR A 1054 -1.23 44.84 24.91
CA THR A 1054 -0.42 46.01 24.58
C THR A 1054 -0.93 47.25 25.33
N ASN A 1055 -2.25 47.51 25.34
CA ASN A 1055 -2.86 48.58 26.14
C ASN A 1055 -2.52 48.44 27.64
N ILE A 1056 -2.67 47.24 28.23
CA ILE A 1056 -2.29 46.98 29.63
C ILE A 1056 -0.79 47.19 29.87
N SER A 1057 0.06 46.85 28.91
CA SER A 1057 1.51 47.11 29.01
C SER A 1057 1.83 48.61 29.02
N ILE A 1058 1.09 49.41 28.22
CA ILE A 1058 1.23 50.87 28.17
C ILE A 1058 0.76 51.49 29.50
N LEU A 1059 -0.40 51.08 30.02
CA LEU A 1059 -0.89 51.51 31.34
C LEU A 1059 0.09 51.17 32.47
N ALA A 1060 0.68 49.97 32.45
CA ALA A 1060 1.72 49.59 33.42
C ALA A 1060 2.99 50.45 33.29
N HIS A 1061 3.36 50.87 32.08
CA HIS A 1061 4.52 51.75 31.85
C HIS A 1061 4.24 53.21 32.27
N ILE A 1062 3.01 53.69 32.10
CA ILE A 1062 2.57 54.99 32.63
C ILE A 1062 2.68 55.01 34.16
N LEU A 1063 2.23 53.95 34.83
CA LEU A 1063 2.35 53.80 36.28
C LEU A 1063 3.82 53.74 36.74
N GLU A 1064 4.71 53.10 35.98
CA GLU A 1064 6.16 53.11 36.21
C GLU A 1064 6.73 54.54 36.15
N LYS A 1065 6.40 55.31 35.10
CA LYS A 1065 6.83 56.72 34.94
C LYS A 1065 6.25 57.62 36.04
N GLN A 1066 5.03 57.36 36.49
CA GLN A 1066 4.40 58.00 37.66
C GLN A 1066 4.97 57.54 39.02
N SER A 1067 6.03 56.70 39.05
CA SER A 1067 6.60 56.07 40.26
C SER A 1067 5.67 55.16 41.06
N ARG A 1068 4.48 54.81 40.51
CA ARG A 1068 3.49 53.87 41.07
C ARG A 1068 3.89 52.41 40.80
N ASN A 1069 5.13 52.09 41.14
CA ASN A 1069 5.83 50.85 40.79
C ASN A 1069 5.14 49.58 41.29
N LEU A 1070 4.40 49.63 42.41
CA LEU A 1070 3.63 48.48 42.91
C LEU A 1070 2.43 48.13 42.03
N GLU A 1071 1.72 49.13 41.54
CA GLU A 1071 0.56 48.95 40.65
C GLU A 1071 1.02 48.49 39.27
N ALA A 1072 2.10 49.10 38.76
CA ALA A 1072 2.80 48.64 37.56
C ALA A 1072 3.25 47.17 37.67
N ALA A 1073 3.82 46.75 38.81
CA ALA A 1073 4.21 45.37 39.04
C ALA A 1073 3.00 44.42 39.07
N SER A 1074 1.90 44.84 39.70
CA SER A 1074 0.65 44.05 39.76
C SER A 1074 0.08 43.80 38.37
N LEU A 1075 -0.04 44.83 37.54
CA LEU A 1075 -0.51 44.70 36.16
C LEU A 1075 0.41 43.82 35.31
N ASN A 1076 1.73 43.97 35.43
CA ASN A 1076 2.67 43.09 34.72
C ASN A 1076 2.54 41.61 35.13
N ILE A 1077 2.24 41.31 36.40
CA ILE A 1077 2.01 39.93 36.89
C ILE A 1077 0.67 39.38 36.40
N GLU A 1078 -0.41 40.17 36.46
CA GLU A 1078 -1.71 39.75 35.93
C GLU A 1078 -1.62 39.48 34.43
N LEU A 1079 -0.95 40.38 33.70
CA LEU A 1079 -0.73 40.24 32.27
C LEU A 1079 0.15 39.03 31.94
N ALA A 1080 1.20 38.76 32.72
CA ALA A 1080 2.03 37.57 32.55
C ALA A 1080 1.19 36.29 32.66
N LYS A 1081 0.27 36.21 33.65
CA LYS A 1081 -0.66 35.08 33.81
C LYS A 1081 -1.65 34.95 32.65
N LYS A 1082 -2.19 36.05 32.12
CA LYS A 1082 -3.07 36.05 30.94
C LYS A 1082 -2.33 35.53 29.70
N VAL A 1083 -1.14 36.06 29.43
CA VAL A 1083 -0.28 35.63 28.31
C VAL A 1083 0.19 34.17 28.46
N GLU A 1084 0.53 33.73 29.68
CA GLU A 1084 0.96 32.35 29.97
C GLU A 1084 -0.16 31.33 29.73
N ARG A 1085 -1.43 31.65 30.04
CA ARG A 1085 -2.58 30.79 29.73
C ARG A 1085 -2.82 30.60 28.23
N LEU A 1086 -2.53 31.61 27.41
CA LEU A 1086 -2.83 31.63 25.98
C LEU A 1086 -1.67 31.11 25.11
N TYR A 1087 -0.42 31.43 25.48
CA TYR A 1087 0.78 31.13 24.67
C TYR A 1087 1.77 30.19 25.36
N GLY A 1088 1.43 29.69 26.56
CA GLY A 1088 2.31 28.86 27.38
C GLY A 1088 3.39 29.65 28.13
N SER A 1089 3.98 29.00 29.13
CA SER A 1089 4.99 29.57 30.04
C SER A 1089 6.32 29.92 29.36
N ASP A 1090 6.65 29.26 28.25
CA ASP A 1090 7.92 29.47 27.55
C ASP A 1090 7.96 30.71 26.65
N HIS A 1091 6.80 31.30 26.35
CA HIS A 1091 6.68 32.42 25.42
C HIS A 1091 7.50 33.64 25.87
N PRO A 1092 8.33 34.27 25.01
CA PRO A 1092 9.25 35.34 25.41
C PRO A 1092 8.59 36.54 26.12
N ARG A 1093 7.33 36.85 25.78
CA ARG A 1093 6.56 37.94 26.42
C ARG A 1093 6.30 37.66 27.90
N VAL A 1094 6.09 36.40 28.32
CA VAL A 1094 5.89 36.01 29.73
C VAL A 1094 7.16 36.30 30.54
N LYS A 1095 8.32 35.89 30.02
CA LYS A 1095 9.64 36.14 30.63
C LYS A 1095 9.90 37.64 30.80
N LYS A 1096 9.69 38.44 29.74
CA LYS A 1096 9.86 39.91 29.76
C LYS A 1096 8.89 40.62 30.72
N LEU A 1097 7.65 40.15 30.85
CA LEU A 1097 6.67 40.70 31.80
C LEU A 1097 7.05 40.38 33.26
N HIS A 1098 7.51 39.15 33.54
CA HIS A 1098 8.04 38.79 34.85
C HIS A 1098 9.31 39.57 35.21
N GLU A 1099 10.20 39.85 34.25
CA GLU A 1099 11.37 40.70 34.44
C GLU A 1099 10.99 42.15 34.77
N ARG A 1100 10.06 42.75 34.01
CA ARG A 1100 9.51 44.09 34.31
C ARG A 1100 8.84 44.14 35.68
N ALA A 1101 8.03 43.15 36.04
CA ALA A 1101 7.42 43.06 37.37
C ALA A 1101 8.47 43.01 38.49
N ARG A 1102 9.50 42.18 38.35
CA ARG A 1102 10.63 42.10 39.30
C ARG A 1102 11.42 43.42 39.37
N TYR A 1103 11.59 44.11 38.24
CA TYR A 1103 12.26 45.42 38.20
C TYR A 1103 11.47 46.49 38.98
N CYS A 1104 10.17 46.63 38.71
CA CYS A 1104 9.28 47.54 39.45
C CYS A 1104 9.23 47.20 40.95
N GLN A 1105 9.23 45.90 41.31
CA GLN A 1105 9.35 45.46 42.71
C GLN A 1105 10.71 45.80 43.34
N LYS A 1106 11.82 45.74 42.59
CA LYS A 1106 13.16 46.12 43.08
C LYS A 1106 13.27 47.63 43.32
N LEU A 1107 12.67 48.47 42.48
CA LEU A 1107 12.65 49.92 42.68
C LEU A 1107 12.04 50.32 44.03
N LYS A 1108 11.01 49.59 44.51
CA LYS A 1108 10.48 49.76 45.87
C LYS A 1108 11.54 49.54 46.95
N TYR A 1109 12.36 48.49 46.86
CA TYR A 1109 13.42 48.23 47.84
C TYR A 1109 14.47 49.34 47.84
N VAL A 1110 14.85 49.85 46.67
CA VAL A 1110 15.79 50.98 46.55
C VAL A 1110 15.21 52.25 47.18
N LEU A 1111 13.95 52.59 46.89
CA LEU A 1111 13.25 53.74 47.49
C LEU A 1111 13.08 53.62 49.01
N ILE A 1112 12.77 52.42 49.53
CA ILE A 1112 12.69 52.17 50.97
C ILE A 1112 14.07 52.29 51.63
N VAL A 1113 15.13 51.75 51.03
CA VAL A 1113 16.49 51.86 51.57
C VAL A 1113 16.97 53.32 51.57
N LEU A 1114 16.71 54.07 50.49
CA LEU A 1114 17.07 55.50 50.41
C LEU A 1114 16.29 56.35 51.42
N SER A 1115 14.98 56.11 51.60
CA SER A 1115 14.18 56.83 52.60
C SER A 1115 14.54 56.46 54.04
N LEU A 1116 14.91 55.21 54.33
CA LEU A 1116 15.46 54.80 55.63
C LEU A 1116 16.85 55.40 55.88
N GLN A 1117 17.71 55.51 54.86
CA GLN A 1117 18.99 56.23 54.97
C GLN A 1117 18.79 57.72 55.19
N GLY A 1118 17.83 58.35 54.51
CA GLY A 1118 17.41 59.74 54.73
C GLY A 1118 16.93 59.96 56.16
N LEU A 1119 15.98 59.13 56.64
CA LEU A 1119 15.47 59.19 58.00
C LEU A 1119 16.60 59.03 59.04
N ARG A 1120 17.55 58.11 58.81
CA ARG A 1120 18.73 57.92 59.67
C ARG A 1120 19.65 59.14 59.67
N ALA A 1121 19.81 59.82 58.52
CA ALA A 1121 20.57 61.07 58.44
C ALA A 1121 19.87 62.22 59.19
N THR A 1122 18.55 62.38 59.03
CA THR A 1122 17.76 63.38 59.77
C THR A 1122 17.82 63.13 61.28
N ILE A 1123 17.65 61.88 61.73
CA ILE A 1123 17.79 61.51 63.15
C ILE A 1123 19.19 61.85 63.68
N LEU A 1124 20.25 61.56 62.91
CA LEU A 1124 21.63 61.88 63.30
C LEU A 1124 21.86 63.40 63.37
N ILE A 1125 21.26 64.18 62.47
CA ILE A 1125 21.31 65.64 62.49
C ILE A 1125 20.60 66.17 63.74
N CYS A 1126 19.35 65.77 64.03
CA CYS A 1126 18.64 66.20 65.24
C CYS A 1126 19.40 65.87 66.53
N LEU A 1127 20.01 64.67 66.61
CA LEU A 1127 20.83 64.26 67.76
C LEU A 1127 22.14 65.06 67.91
N THR A 1128 22.66 65.66 66.83
CA THR A 1128 23.91 66.45 66.87
C THR A 1128 23.69 67.96 66.98
N THR A 1129 22.52 68.46 66.57
CA THR A 1129 22.17 69.90 66.65
C THR A 1129 21.29 70.26 67.85
N GLY A 1130 20.64 69.27 68.49
CA GLY A 1130 19.74 69.49 69.63
C GLY A 1130 18.37 70.07 69.28
N LEU A 1131 18.07 70.25 67.99
CA LEU A 1131 16.76 70.66 67.49
C LEU A 1131 15.76 69.49 67.60
N SER A 1132 14.52 69.81 67.98
CA SER A 1132 13.47 68.82 68.08
C SER A 1132 13.00 68.35 66.69
N MET A 1133 12.43 67.15 66.62
CA MET A 1133 11.91 66.58 65.37
C MET A 1133 10.73 67.36 64.76
N ASN A 1134 10.20 68.37 65.47
CA ASN A 1134 9.11 69.24 65.01
C ASN A 1134 9.62 70.60 64.49
N GLU A 1135 10.92 70.88 64.60
CA GLU A 1135 11.56 72.12 64.09
C GLU A 1135 12.24 71.91 62.72
N TRP A 1136 12.06 70.72 62.13
CA TRP A 1136 12.53 70.28 60.81
C TRP A 1136 11.36 69.72 60.00
#